data_AF-A0A258D9C2-F1
#
_entry.id   AF-A0A258D9C2-F1
#
_cell.length_a   1.000
_cell.length_b   1.000
_cell.length_c   1.000
_cell.angle_alpha   90.00
_cell.angle_beta   90.00
_cell.angle_gamma   90.00
#
_symmetry.space_group_name_H-M   'P 1'
#
loop_
_entity.id
_entity.type
_entity.pdbx_description
1 polymer ?
#
loop_
_entity_poly.entity_id
_entity_poly.type
_entity_poly.pdbx_seq_one_letter_code
_entity_poly.pdbx_strand_id
1 'polypeptide(L)'
;MVGRAALDPNGVRVLLHEGSLRATAHRDALVFAHDIYEDWALARALDRDRSALPRLLQAVDQPLWWLRPVRLVGQIAFETSGPSDWLDLVRSCAQAEDLDPVWWRTLLVAPLYSERATDLLAAAESTLLADDAEWLERLIDTLQILESRPNEMVFENVTGSLEERQRVAAAFPKPSGRSWLAFLTWAGKRWAGWPGRLVPKLAQLANTWLRTTEGHQLRSAQMLVRICFDWLVEIEDARTFARWEERRAPFGYDDHDRDLWEKTATLLRQGIAYGVASEPSVVETYLVRVSERDRARECDDLLKLPRQIPSRLPRAWADFCIAYFAPRQPRVRHDFFMGHFNALDFHDAGLRSLTGDTASPSYAGFDQLFEADPAEALRMFRRFEKRASVFYRHYMRQNDGRRPRALRVQFPWGEVPLWGDENSYRWARGLLGSDVLGSAYMALDLWMGRQAAEGRSLEELFRLVVRPHGLSATLCPCINVAVEQISTPGQIDAVGPILAEPRVWTFEVRRFTDDLSFARQPLVPYYAAGRRQGILEVGARYAKRQHVRNDLALPFMLFAGEEAQTALNARVATWTAADLACFEDQLQDTGLMAEFDRQVERYRVDLDRTNIKFEQVDDQLQVSIVPPAPIAQQIATLDQQQAGFNAASRLMLWGIRGLEQNALQDTMDLDAAIELAQSFNASSLFSDYRLERFNEHLAAQGVAATAAVVARLAPDAALDRHREWVTETLLAAADVKRVDEMFDFDGAYMGSDPATSAARGLSALVARGGDRAALAPRLLMLATDRHDHIAAAVVTGLNFKDDPAFAWAVARATFADAQYWRGKRFWEPNPQAVAKDRQKRREKAFKAALVDIRQRRPRPIPPPPPPFQTFWALGKSLQKPVIHGSRRYPVLFDWNRVEVLLKALPLKSLASDLRLARLLGLYLQGVTRWAKLYSERGRERHDQQYPFKLMDVVGKLTGRLAFLVSDANPSAEPWRVFTALEERDHEFELVGDFLEGNPRPPRRPDL
;
A
#
# COMPACT_ATOMS: atom_id res chain seq x y z
N MET A 1 42.73 -7.19 -31.44
CA MET A 1 43.62 -7.05 -32.62
C MET A 1 45.07 -7.24 -32.20
N VAL A 2 45.75 -8.31 -32.64
CA VAL A 2 47.22 -8.39 -32.64
C VAL A 2 47.67 -8.05 -34.06
N GLY A 3 47.64 -6.76 -34.39
CA GLY A 3 48.24 -6.25 -35.62
C GLY A 3 49.70 -5.90 -35.32
N ARG A 4 50.65 -6.60 -35.96
CA ARG A 4 52.04 -6.16 -36.04
C ARG A 4 52.11 -4.91 -36.93
N ALA A 5 51.72 -3.75 -36.41
CA ALA A 5 52.24 -2.50 -36.93
C ALA A 5 53.72 -2.41 -36.51
N ALA A 6 54.59 -2.01 -37.42
CA ALA A 6 55.97 -1.70 -37.08
C ALA A 6 55.95 -0.63 -35.97
N LEU A 7 56.39 -1.01 -34.78
CA LEU A 7 56.43 -0.17 -33.60
C LEU A 7 57.44 0.96 -33.87
N ASP A 8 57.01 2.21 -33.98
CA ASP A 8 57.90 3.37 -34.15
C ASP A 8 58.68 3.62 -32.84
N PRO A 9 59.99 3.30 -32.79
CA PRO A 9 60.75 3.39 -31.55
C PRO A 9 60.93 4.84 -31.07
N ASN A 10 60.92 5.80 -32.00
CA ASN A 10 61.05 7.21 -31.67
C ASN A 10 59.75 7.75 -31.05
N GLY A 11 58.60 7.44 -31.66
CA GLY A 11 57.29 7.75 -31.11
C GLY A 11 57.08 7.17 -29.70
N VAL A 12 57.48 5.91 -29.48
CA VAL A 12 57.40 5.29 -28.14
C VAL A 12 58.29 5.98 -27.12
N ARG A 13 59.52 6.36 -27.49
CA ARG A 13 60.42 7.09 -26.59
C ARG A 13 59.85 8.45 -26.19
N VAL A 14 59.23 9.17 -27.13
CA VAL A 14 58.54 10.44 -26.84
C VAL A 14 57.38 10.21 -25.86
N LEU A 15 56.53 9.21 -26.12
CA LEU A 15 55.38 8.92 -25.25
C LEU A 15 55.77 8.42 -23.85
N LEU A 16 56.91 7.73 -23.71
CA LEU A 16 57.50 7.36 -22.42
C LEU A 16 58.05 8.58 -21.68
N HIS A 17 58.73 9.49 -22.38
CA HIS A 17 59.28 10.72 -21.81
C HIS A 17 58.18 11.68 -21.35
N GLU A 18 57.10 11.81 -22.11
CA GLU A 18 55.93 12.63 -21.78
C GLU A 18 55.02 11.97 -20.72
N GLY A 19 55.27 10.70 -20.37
CA GLY A 19 54.51 9.98 -19.35
C GLY A 19 53.15 9.47 -19.80
N SER A 20 52.85 9.47 -21.10
CA SER A 20 51.63 8.88 -21.69
C SER A 20 51.70 7.34 -21.71
N LEU A 21 52.90 6.79 -21.86
CA LEU A 21 53.19 5.36 -21.69
C LEU A 21 54.04 5.13 -20.43
N ARG A 22 53.90 3.95 -19.85
CA ARG A 22 54.76 3.45 -18.77
C ARG A 22 55.32 2.09 -19.13
N ALA A 23 56.61 1.91 -18.86
CA ALA A 23 57.22 0.58 -18.90
C ALA A 23 56.82 -0.18 -17.62
N THR A 24 56.32 -1.40 -17.77
CA THR A 24 56.04 -2.25 -16.61
C THR A 24 57.34 -2.88 -16.11
N ALA A 25 57.67 -2.69 -14.83
CA ALA A 25 58.98 -3.09 -14.27
C ALA A 25 59.26 -4.61 -14.30
N HIS A 26 58.24 -5.44 -14.55
CA HIS A 26 58.33 -6.91 -14.47
C HIS A 26 57.77 -7.65 -15.69
N ARG A 27 57.40 -6.93 -16.74
CA ARG A 27 56.93 -7.50 -18.01
C ARG A 27 57.56 -6.63 -19.11
N ASP A 28 58.15 -7.21 -20.15
CA ASP A 28 58.64 -6.48 -21.32
C ASP A 28 57.45 -5.91 -22.13
N ALA A 29 56.68 -5.03 -21.50
CA ALA A 29 55.40 -4.53 -21.95
C ALA A 29 55.28 -3.03 -21.61
N LEU A 30 54.67 -2.32 -22.56
CA LEU A 30 54.29 -0.92 -22.43
C LEU A 30 52.78 -0.86 -22.15
N VAL A 31 52.40 -0.05 -21.17
CA VAL A 31 50.99 0.21 -20.85
C VAL A 31 50.73 1.71 -20.91
N PHE A 32 49.51 2.10 -21.25
CA PHE A 32 49.11 3.49 -21.12
C PHE A 32 49.08 3.91 -19.65
N ALA A 33 49.51 5.13 -19.38
CA ALA A 33 49.51 5.68 -18.02
C ALA A 33 48.09 5.91 -17.47
N HIS A 34 47.12 6.15 -18.36
CA HIS A 34 45.72 6.41 -18.06
C HIS A 34 44.81 5.78 -19.13
N ASP A 35 43.60 5.39 -18.74
CA ASP A 35 42.56 4.81 -19.61
C ASP A 35 42.16 5.75 -20.76
N ILE A 36 42.20 7.07 -20.54
CA ILE A 36 41.89 8.07 -21.58
C ILE A 36 42.83 7.97 -22.80
N TYR A 37 44.12 7.68 -22.60
CA TYR A 37 45.07 7.55 -23.70
C TYR A 37 44.86 6.26 -24.49
N GLU A 38 44.50 5.19 -23.80
CA GLU A 38 44.10 3.93 -24.42
C GLU A 38 42.82 4.10 -25.23
N ASP A 39 41.81 4.76 -24.66
CA ASP A 39 40.54 5.05 -25.31
C ASP A 39 40.75 5.85 -26.60
N TRP A 40 41.61 6.87 -26.55
CA TRP A 40 41.95 7.70 -27.70
C TRP A 40 42.73 6.92 -28.76
N ALA A 41 43.75 6.14 -28.38
CA ALA A 41 44.53 5.35 -29.32
C ALA A 41 43.66 4.32 -30.05
N LEU A 42 42.76 3.64 -29.32
CA LEU A 42 41.78 2.72 -29.89
C LEU A 42 40.81 3.44 -30.82
N ALA A 43 40.30 4.63 -30.45
CA ALA A 43 39.44 5.41 -31.31
C ALA A 43 40.14 5.78 -32.63
N ARG A 44 41.40 6.23 -32.59
CA ARG A 44 42.17 6.54 -33.81
C ARG A 44 42.45 5.30 -34.66
N ALA A 45 42.63 4.13 -34.06
CA ALA A 45 42.78 2.87 -34.79
C ALA A 45 41.48 2.45 -35.48
N LEU A 46 40.35 2.51 -34.77
CA LEU A 46 39.02 2.18 -35.29
C LEU A 46 38.56 3.16 -36.38
N ASP A 47 38.91 4.44 -36.24
CA ASP A 47 38.57 5.50 -37.20
C ASP A 47 39.25 5.32 -38.57
N ARG A 48 40.43 4.68 -38.63
CA ARG A 48 41.12 4.39 -39.91
C ARG A 48 40.30 3.51 -40.83
N ASP A 49 39.61 2.53 -40.27
CA ASP A 49 38.75 1.58 -40.99
C ASP A 49 37.28 1.75 -40.58
N ARG A 50 36.84 3.02 -40.47
CA ARG A 50 35.50 3.41 -39.96
C ARG A 50 34.34 2.65 -40.61
N SER A 51 34.41 2.41 -41.93
CA SER A 51 33.37 1.68 -42.68
C SER A 51 33.30 0.18 -42.35
N ALA A 52 34.36 -0.40 -41.78
CA ALA A 52 34.42 -1.79 -41.34
C ALA A 52 34.06 -1.97 -39.85
N LEU A 53 33.71 -0.89 -39.14
CA LEU A 53 33.49 -0.90 -37.69
C LEU A 53 32.54 -2.00 -37.19
N PRO A 54 31.37 -2.28 -37.82
CA PRO A 54 30.51 -3.38 -37.39
C PRO A 54 31.22 -4.75 -37.40
N ARG A 55 31.94 -5.05 -38.50
CA ARG A 55 32.70 -6.30 -38.65
C ARG A 55 33.85 -6.39 -37.65
N LEU A 56 34.51 -5.26 -37.37
CA LEU A 56 35.58 -5.21 -36.39
C LEU A 56 35.08 -5.54 -34.99
N LEU A 57 33.95 -4.96 -34.58
CA LEU A 57 33.32 -5.21 -33.28
C LEU A 57 32.89 -6.67 -33.12
N GLN A 58 32.32 -7.27 -34.18
CA GLN A 58 31.98 -8.69 -34.21
C GLN A 58 33.23 -9.57 -34.10
N ALA A 59 34.29 -9.27 -34.86
CA ALA A 59 35.52 -10.05 -34.89
C ALA A 59 36.27 -10.08 -33.54
N VAL A 60 36.00 -9.11 -32.65
CA VAL A 60 36.61 -9.04 -31.32
C VAL A 60 35.64 -9.41 -30.19
N ASP A 61 34.49 -10.00 -30.52
CA ASP A 61 33.46 -10.42 -29.55
C ASP A 61 32.91 -9.26 -28.68
N GLN A 62 32.74 -8.09 -29.30
CA GLN A 62 31.98 -6.96 -28.75
C GLN A 62 32.39 -6.53 -27.32
N PRO A 63 33.67 -6.17 -27.07
CA PRO A 63 34.16 -5.85 -25.74
C PRO A 63 33.55 -4.55 -25.21
N LEU A 64 32.65 -4.61 -24.22
CA LEU A 64 31.93 -3.44 -23.68
C LEU A 64 32.83 -2.30 -23.15
N TRP A 65 34.10 -2.57 -22.84
CA TRP A 65 35.04 -1.51 -22.49
C TRP A 65 35.44 -0.61 -23.69
N TRP A 66 35.11 -0.99 -24.94
CA TRP A 66 35.29 -0.16 -26.15
C TRP A 66 34.21 0.89 -26.38
N LEU A 67 33.21 1.00 -25.50
CA LEU A 67 32.13 1.99 -25.66
C LEU A 67 32.66 3.43 -25.75
N ARG A 68 33.67 3.79 -24.95
CA ARG A 68 34.30 5.13 -25.02
C ARG A 68 35.08 5.34 -26.33
N PRO A 69 35.97 4.42 -26.77
CA PRO A 69 36.61 4.50 -28.08
C PRO A 69 35.63 4.65 -29.24
N VAL A 70 34.57 3.82 -29.27
CA VAL A 70 33.56 3.84 -30.33
C VAL A 70 32.79 5.16 -30.34
N ARG A 71 32.44 5.70 -29.15
CA ARG A 71 31.85 7.04 -29.05
C ARG A 71 32.77 8.12 -29.62
N LEU A 72 34.07 8.05 -29.36
CA LEU A 72 35.06 8.98 -29.93
C LEU A 72 35.13 8.85 -31.46
N VAL A 73 35.03 7.64 -32.03
CA VAL A 73 34.92 7.45 -33.48
C VAL A 73 33.68 8.17 -34.03
N GLY A 74 32.54 8.05 -33.35
CA GLY A 74 31.32 8.79 -33.72
C GLY A 74 31.50 10.31 -33.68
N GLN A 75 32.22 10.84 -32.69
CA GLN A 75 32.54 12.27 -32.61
C GLN A 75 33.45 12.72 -33.75
N ILE A 76 34.52 11.97 -34.01
CA ILE A 76 35.45 12.26 -35.10
C ILE A 76 34.70 12.22 -36.43
N ALA A 77 33.84 11.23 -36.64
CA ALA A 77 33.04 11.11 -37.85
C ALA A 77 32.15 12.33 -38.06
N PHE A 78 31.46 12.77 -37.01
CA PHE A 78 30.63 13.96 -37.09
C PHE A 78 31.45 15.22 -37.37
N GLU A 79 32.54 15.45 -36.63
CA GLU A 79 33.32 16.69 -36.72
C GLU A 79 34.13 16.81 -38.02
N THR A 80 34.56 15.69 -38.61
CA THR A 80 35.40 15.68 -39.83
C THR A 80 34.58 15.54 -41.10
N SER A 81 33.50 14.74 -41.07
CA SER A 81 32.76 14.32 -42.26
C SER A 81 31.32 14.87 -42.30
N GLY A 82 30.80 15.36 -41.17
CA GLY A 82 29.49 16.01 -41.08
C GLY A 82 28.33 15.07 -40.71
N PRO A 83 27.10 15.59 -40.64
CA PRO A 83 25.94 14.88 -40.10
C PRO A 83 25.53 13.62 -40.88
N SER A 84 25.60 13.65 -42.22
CA SER A 84 25.16 12.52 -43.06
C SER A 84 26.06 11.30 -42.86
N ASP A 85 27.38 11.49 -42.96
CA ASP A 85 28.37 10.42 -42.82
C ASP A 85 28.36 9.80 -41.41
N TRP A 86 28.12 10.63 -40.39
CA TRP A 86 27.91 10.14 -39.02
C TRP A 86 26.66 9.25 -38.92
N LEU A 87 25.53 9.70 -39.47
CA LEU A 87 24.29 8.93 -39.38
C LEU A 87 24.37 7.64 -40.20
N ASP A 88 25.06 7.65 -41.34
CA ASP A 88 25.30 6.44 -42.14
C ASP A 88 26.18 5.42 -41.39
N LEU A 89 27.17 5.88 -40.62
CA LEU A 89 27.92 5.01 -39.71
C LEU A 89 26.99 4.40 -38.64
N VAL A 90 26.13 5.20 -38.00
CA VAL A 90 25.14 4.73 -37.02
C VAL A 90 24.21 3.68 -37.65
N ARG A 91 23.69 3.95 -38.85
CA ARG A 91 22.82 3.04 -39.62
C ARG A 91 23.53 1.72 -39.93
N SER A 92 24.80 1.77 -40.34
CA SER A 92 25.57 0.57 -40.65
C SER A 92 25.72 -0.36 -39.43
N CYS A 93 25.90 0.20 -38.23
CA CYS A 93 25.92 -0.57 -36.99
C CYS A 93 24.52 -1.06 -36.59
N ALA A 94 23.47 -0.27 -36.84
CA ALA A 94 22.10 -0.65 -36.50
C ALA A 94 21.54 -1.77 -37.40
N GLN A 95 22.05 -1.90 -38.63
CA GLN A 95 21.64 -2.92 -39.61
C GLN A 95 22.49 -4.19 -39.55
N ALA A 96 23.59 -4.20 -38.79
CA ALA A 96 24.46 -5.36 -38.68
C ALA A 96 23.79 -6.46 -37.84
N GLU A 97 23.66 -7.66 -38.41
CA GLU A 97 23.19 -8.85 -37.69
C GLU A 97 24.15 -9.19 -36.53
N ASP A 98 23.64 -9.76 -35.44
CA ASP A 98 24.42 -10.19 -34.26
C ASP A 98 25.24 -9.09 -33.55
N LEU A 99 25.01 -7.79 -33.83
CA LEU A 99 25.63 -6.69 -33.11
C LEU A 99 24.70 -6.16 -32.00
N ASP A 100 25.20 -6.06 -30.77
CA ASP A 100 24.42 -5.56 -29.63
C ASP A 100 23.96 -4.10 -29.89
N PRO A 101 22.69 -3.76 -29.63
CA PRO A 101 22.17 -2.41 -29.83
C PRO A 101 22.95 -1.29 -29.12
N VAL A 102 23.73 -1.61 -28.08
CA VAL A 102 24.60 -0.66 -27.37
C VAL A 102 25.56 0.08 -28.31
N TRP A 103 26.01 -0.56 -29.40
CA TRP A 103 27.03 0.01 -30.30
C TRP A 103 26.51 1.15 -31.15
N TRP A 104 25.39 0.95 -31.87
CA TRP A 104 24.79 2.03 -32.66
C TRP A 104 24.24 3.13 -31.75
N ARG A 105 23.73 2.79 -30.56
CA ARG A 105 23.30 3.77 -29.54
C ARG A 105 24.45 4.64 -29.08
N THR A 106 25.62 4.04 -28.84
CA THR A 106 26.84 4.75 -28.44
C THR A 106 27.32 5.73 -29.51
N LEU A 107 27.23 5.34 -30.78
CA LEU A 107 27.52 6.24 -31.91
C LEU A 107 26.48 7.37 -32.03
N LEU A 108 25.21 7.06 -31.80
CA LEU A 108 24.11 8.02 -31.90
C LEU A 108 24.19 9.13 -30.83
N VAL A 109 24.70 8.86 -29.64
CA VAL A 109 24.90 9.88 -28.59
C VAL A 109 26.25 10.60 -28.68
N ALA A 110 27.14 10.18 -29.57
CA ALA A 110 28.48 10.73 -29.69
C ALA A 110 28.53 12.27 -29.78
N PRO A 111 27.67 12.95 -30.56
CA PRO A 111 27.70 14.41 -30.68
C PRO A 111 27.42 15.14 -29.35
N LEU A 112 26.68 14.51 -28.43
CA LEU A 112 26.33 15.11 -27.12
C LEU A 112 27.54 15.27 -26.19
N TYR A 113 28.64 14.60 -26.50
CA TYR A 113 29.87 14.61 -25.72
C TYR A 113 30.97 15.49 -26.35
N SER A 114 30.70 16.11 -27.50
CA SER A 114 31.60 17.11 -28.11
C SER A 114 31.46 18.45 -27.39
N GLU A 115 32.55 19.20 -27.27
CA GLU A 115 32.51 20.60 -26.81
C GLU A 115 31.73 21.51 -27.79
N ARG A 116 31.54 21.05 -29.03
CA ARG A 116 30.76 21.73 -30.08
C ARG A 116 29.34 21.17 -30.21
N ALA A 117 28.85 20.41 -29.22
CA ALA A 117 27.57 19.69 -29.30
C ALA A 117 26.40 20.54 -29.82
N THR A 118 26.27 21.80 -29.37
CA THR A 118 25.18 22.69 -29.80
C THR A 118 25.23 22.99 -31.30
N ASP A 119 26.42 23.27 -31.84
CA ASP A 119 26.61 23.58 -33.26
C ASP A 119 26.44 22.32 -34.11
N LEU A 120 26.99 21.19 -33.65
CA LEU A 120 26.90 19.91 -34.34
C LEU A 120 25.45 19.43 -34.43
N LEU A 121 24.71 19.44 -33.32
CA LEU A 121 23.30 19.05 -33.32
C LEU A 121 22.43 20.00 -34.15
N ALA A 122 22.74 21.31 -34.16
CA ALA A 122 22.06 22.26 -35.04
C ALA A 122 22.29 21.92 -36.53
N ALA A 123 23.51 21.50 -36.91
CA ALA A 123 23.80 21.04 -38.26
C ALA A 123 23.11 19.71 -38.60
N ALA A 124 22.91 18.81 -37.62
CA ALA A 124 22.20 17.54 -37.81
C ALA A 124 20.67 17.64 -37.76
N GLU A 125 20.09 18.81 -37.44
CA GLU A 125 18.65 18.94 -37.18
C GLU A 125 17.79 18.45 -38.35
N SER A 126 18.10 18.86 -39.59
CA SER A 126 17.37 18.41 -40.78
C SER A 126 17.51 16.91 -41.01
N THR A 127 18.68 16.33 -40.71
CA THR A 127 18.96 14.91 -40.90
C THR A 127 18.25 14.06 -39.84
N LEU A 128 18.14 14.56 -38.60
CA LEU A 128 17.44 13.89 -37.51
C LEU A 128 15.92 13.97 -37.64
N LEU A 129 15.40 15.04 -38.25
CA LEU A 129 13.97 15.24 -38.53
C LEU A 129 13.50 14.59 -39.84
N ALA A 130 14.43 14.10 -40.67
CA ALA A 130 14.10 13.31 -41.86
C ALA A 130 13.38 12.01 -41.47
N ASP A 131 12.72 11.38 -42.45
CA ASP A 131 12.02 10.09 -42.27
C ASP A 131 11.06 10.11 -41.06
N ASP A 132 10.25 11.16 -40.98
CA ASP A 132 9.31 11.43 -39.89
C ASP A 132 9.98 11.52 -38.50
N ALA A 133 11.25 11.94 -38.42
CA ALA A 133 12.03 12.06 -37.20
C ALA A 133 12.33 10.73 -36.47
N GLU A 134 12.41 9.60 -37.20
CA GLU A 134 12.74 8.28 -36.63
C GLU A 134 14.06 8.29 -35.84
N TRP A 135 15.12 8.91 -36.36
CA TRP A 135 16.43 8.94 -35.71
C TRP A 135 16.49 9.89 -34.53
N LEU A 136 15.72 10.98 -34.56
CA LEU A 136 15.52 11.83 -33.38
C LEU A 136 14.81 11.06 -32.26
N GLU A 137 13.79 10.28 -32.60
CA GLU A 137 13.08 9.42 -31.65
C GLU A 137 14.03 8.39 -31.02
N ARG A 138 14.84 7.71 -31.83
CA ARG A 138 15.87 6.77 -31.34
C ARG A 138 16.91 7.46 -30.46
N LEU A 139 17.26 8.72 -30.74
CA LEU A 139 18.18 9.51 -29.89
C LEU A 139 17.54 9.80 -28.53
N ILE A 140 16.26 10.18 -28.49
CA ILE A 140 15.49 10.40 -27.25
C ILE A 140 15.41 9.11 -26.42
N ASP A 141 15.12 7.97 -27.05
CA ASP A 141 15.09 6.67 -26.37
C ASP A 141 16.47 6.28 -25.84
N THR A 142 17.51 6.53 -26.63
CA THR A 142 18.89 6.23 -26.23
C THR A 142 19.33 7.08 -25.03
N LEU A 143 18.91 8.34 -24.96
CA LEU A 143 19.15 9.21 -23.80
C LEU A 143 18.55 8.63 -22.51
N GLN A 144 17.34 8.07 -22.59
CA GLN A 144 16.66 7.48 -21.44
C GLN A 144 17.24 6.13 -21.03
N ILE A 145 17.70 5.33 -22.00
CA ILE A 145 18.19 3.95 -21.76
C ILE A 145 19.67 3.93 -21.40
N LEU A 146 20.53 4.48 -22.28
CA LEU A 146 21.99 4.33 -22.19
C LEU A 146 22.63 5.48 -21.39
N GLU A 147 22.08 6.68 -21.48
CA GLU A 147 22.61 7.88 -20.85
C GLU A 147 21.98 8.16 -19.47
N SER A 148 21.52 7.11 -18.80
CA SER A 148 20.97 7.16 -17.45
C SER A 148 21.50 5.99 -16.62
N ARG A 149 21.60 6.16 -15.30
CA ARG A 149 22.04 5.13 -14.35
C ARG A 149 20.97 4.89 -13.28
N PRO A 150 20.86 3.69 -12.69
CA PRO A 150 20.01 3.48 -11.53
C PRO A 150 20.34 4.47 -10.39
N ASN A 151 19.33 4.93 -9.67
CA ASN A 151 19.56 5.89 -8.59
C ASN A 151 20.14 5.21 -7.34
N GLU A 152 21.42 5.50 -7.07
CA GLU A 152 22.21 4.98 -5.95
C GLU A 152 21.55 5.27 -4.59
N MET A 153 20.99 6.47 -4.39
CA MET A 153 20.30 6.82 -3.14
C MET A 153 19.05 5.99 -2.93
N VAL A 154 18.29 5.72 -4.00
CA VAL A 154 17.11 4.84 -3.92
C VAL A 154 17.55 3.41 -3.62
N PHE A 155 18.62 2.96 -4.28
CA PHE A 155 19.20 1.65 -4.04
C PHE A 155 19.62 1.46 -2.58
N GLU A 156 20.22 2.46 -1.95
CA GLU A 156 20.67 2.43 -0.54
C GLU A 156 19.51 2.45 0.46
N ASN A 157 18.44 3.21 0.19
CA ASN A 157 17.34 3.43 1.14
C ASN A 157 16.18 2.43 1.04
N VAL A 158 16.10 1.63 -0.04
CA VAL A 158 15.07 0.60 -0.18
C VAL A 158 15.47 -0.64 0.62
N THR A 159 14.60 -1.09 1.52
CA THR A 159 14.72 -2.37 2.20
C THR A 159 14.12 -3.49 1.35
N GLY A 160 14.79 -4.63 1.22
CA GLY A 160 14.32 -5.76 0.42
C GLY A 160 15.46 -6.65 -0.05
N SER A 161 15.17 -7.62 -0.92
CA SER A 161 16.21 -8.41 -1.59
C SER A 161 17.07 -7.53 -2.50
N LEU A 162 18.27 -8.01 -2.87
CA LEU A 162 19.14 -7.30 -3.81
C LEU A 162 18.43 -7.01 -5.14
N GLU A 163 17.67 -7.97 -5.66
CA GLU A 163 16.90 -7.85 -6.90
C GLU A 163 15.79 -6.80 -6.78
N GLU A 164 15.09 -6.75 -5.65
CA GLU A 164 14.06 -5.73 -5.39
C GLU A 164 14.68 -4.33 -5.34
N ARG A 165 15.80 -4.17 -4.65
CA ARG A 165 16.53 -2.89 -4.58
C ARG A 165 17.00 -2.43 -5.95
N GLN A 166 17.55 -3.33 -6.76
CA GLN A 166 17.98 -3.03 -8.15
C GLN A 166 16.78 -2.62 -9.02
N ARG A 167 15.68 -3.36 -8.96
CA ARG A 167 14.46 -3.07 -9.73
C ARG A 167 13.87 -1.71 -9.38
N VAL A 168 13.77 -1.39 -8.08
CA VAL A 168 13.26 -0.09 -7.64
C VAL A 168 14.22 1.03 -8.05
N ALA A 169 15.54 0.86 -7.86
CA ALA A 169 16.52 1.87 -8.28
C ALA A 169 16.51 2.13 -9.79
N ALA A 170 16.28 1.10 -10.61
CA ALA A 170 16.16 1.22 -12.07
C ALA A 170 14.89 1.98 -12.51
N ALA A 171 13.81 1.93 -11.74
CA ALA A 171 12.59 2.70 -12.00
C ALA A 171 12.77 4.22 -11.76
N PHE A 172 13.84 4.62 -11.07
CA PHE A 172 14.21 6.01 -10.83
C PHE A 172 15.56 6.32 -11.50
N PRO A 173 15.64 6.38 -12.84
CA PRO A 173 16.90 6.68 -13.51
C PRO A 173 17.43 8.07 -13.13
N LYS A 174 18.75 8.14 -12.94
CA LYS A 174 19.57 9.35 -12.77
C LYS A 174 20.29 9.64 -14.10
N PRO A 175 19.92 10.72 -14.81
CA PRO A 175 20.58 11.20 -16.02
C PRO A 175 22.09 11.41 -15.91
N SER A 176 22.81 11.12 -17.00
CA SER A 176 24.18 11.58 -17.22
C SER A 176 24.17 13.09 -17.49
N GLY A 177 24.70 13.88 -16.55
CA GLY A 177 24.60 15.34 -16.60
C GLY A 177 25.15 15.97 -17.88
N ARG A 178 26.26 15.45 -18.43
CA ARG A 178 26.89 16.02 -19.64
C ARG A 178 26.03 15.87 -20.89
N SER A 179 25.62 14.64 -21.21
CA SER A 179 24.87 14.34 -22.44
C SER A 179 23.45 14.91 -22.40
N TRP A 180 22.77 14.79 -21.25
CA TRP A 180 21.43 15.36 -21.09
C TRP A 180 21.43 16.88 -21.14
N LEU A 181 22.37 17.55 -20.48
CA LEU A 181 22.43 19.02 -20.52
C LEU A 181 22.75 19.52 -21.94
N ALA A 182 23.67 18.86 -22.66
CA ALA A 182 23.97 19.18 -24.05
C ALA A 182 22.73 19.04 -24.94
N PHE A 183 22.00 17.93 -24.82
CA PHE A 183 20.77 17.71 -25.56
C PHE A 183 19.71 18.76 -25.20
N LEU A 184 19.41 18.98 -23.92
CA LEU A 184 18.37 19.92 -23.47
C LEU A 184 18.68 21.37 -23.87
N THR A 185 19.94 21.78 -23.80
CA THR A 185 20.38 23.13 -24.17
C THR A 185 20.15 23.40 -25.65
N TRP A 186 20.39 22.41 -26.51
CA TRP A 186 20.10 22.50 -27.94
C TRP A 186 18.60 22.32 -28.23
N ALA A 187 18.01 21.22 -27.77
CA ALA A 187 16.70 20.76 -28.17
C ALA A 187 15.54 21.59 -27.58
N GLY A 188 15.65 22.04 -26.33
CA GLY A 188 14.50 22.54 -25.58
C GLY A 188 13.75 23.69 -26.24
N LYS A 189 14.45 24.62 -26.90
CA LYS A 189 13.83 25.74 -27.64
C LYS A 189 13.18 25.33 -28.97
N ARG A 190 13.47 24.13 -29.45
CA ARG A 190 13.06 23.60 -30.76
C ARG A 190 11.88 22.63 -30.67
N TRP A 191 11.59 22.11 -29.47
CA TRP A 191 10.53 21.10 -29.26
C TRP A 191 9.16 21.53 -29.81
N ALA A 192 8.82 22.82 -29.78
CA ALA A 192 7.56 23.32 -30.32
C ALA A 192 7.44 23.16 -31.85
N GLY A 193 8.55 23.07 -32.58
CA GLY A 193 8.58 22.87 -34.03
C GLY A 193 8.70 21.40 -34.45
N TRP A 194 8.75 20.47 -33.51
CA TRP A 194 8.90 19.04 -33.81
C TRP A 194 7.53 18.34 -33.99
N PRO A 195 7.49 17.17 -34.65
CA PRO A 195 6.25 16.42 -34.84
C PRO A 195 5.53 16.11 -33.52
N GLY A 196 4.20 16.34 -33.48
CA GLY A 196 3.37 16.12 -32.29
C GLY A 196 3.44 14.70 -31.71
N ARG A 197 3.73 13.69 -32.55
CA ARG A 197 3.95 12.30 -32.15
C ARG A 197 5.09 12.11 -31.14
N LEU A 198 6.05 13.04 -31.07
CA LEU A 198 7.19 12.97 -30.14
C LEU A 198 6.86 13.51 -28.74
N VAL A 199 5.77 14.26 -28.57
CA VAL A 199 5.40 14.90 -27.29
C VAL A 199 5.35 13.93 -26.11
N PRO A 200 4.75 12.72 -26.21
CA PRO A 200 4.75 11.76 -25.09
C PRO A 200 6.15 11.36 -24.61
N LYS A 201 7.08 11.12 -25.53
CA LYS A 201 8.47 10.75 -25.20
C LYS A 201 9.25 11.91 -24.63
N LEU A 202 9.04 13.12 -25.15
CA LEU A 202 9.64 14.34 -24.63
C LEU A 202 9.09 14.70 -23.24
N ALA A 203 7.81 14.45 -22.97
CA ALA A 203 7.22 14.59 -21.64
C ALA A 203 7.88 13.63 -20.64
N GLN A 204 8.15 12.38 -21.02
CA GLN A 204 8.88 11.42 -20.19
C GLN A 204 10.33 11.86 -19.91
N LEU A 205 11.02 12.39 -20.93
CA LEU A 205 12.36 12.95 -20.78
C LEU A 205 12.36 14.16 -19.84
N ALA A 206 11.45 15.12 -20.04
CA ALA A 206 11.29 16.30 -19.19
C ALA A 206 11.01 15.90 -17.74
N ASN A 207 10.08 14.97 -17.52
CA ASN A 207 9.75 14.46 -16.18
C ASN A 207 10.97 13.83 -15.49
N THR A 208 11.77 13.05 -16.22
CA THR A 208 12.99 12.41 -15.69
C THR A 208 14.04 13.45 -15.27
N TRP A 209 14.25 14.47 -16.10
CA TRP A 209 15.18 15.56 -15.77
C TRP A 209 14.69 16.39 -14.59
N LEU A 210 13.43 16.85 -14.62
CA LEU A 210 12.84 17.69 -13.58
C LEU A 210 12.82 17.00 -12.22
N ARG A 211 12.52 15.70 -12.18
CA ARG A 211 12.63 14.88 -10.96
C ARG A 211 14.06 14.84 -10.41
N THR A 212 15.06 14.72 -11.29
CA THR A 212 16.47 14.65 -10.86
C THR A 212 16.98 16.00 -10.34
N THR A 213 16.46 17.09 -10.90
CA THR A 213 16.82 18.46 -10.53
C THR A 213 15.85 19.09 -9.53
N GLU A 214 14.99 18.29 -8.90
CA GLU A 214 14.00 18.78 -7.94
C GLU A 214 14.67 19.55 -6.80
N GLY A 215 14.05 20.65 -6.38
CA GLY A 215 14.58 21.52 -5.33
C GLY A 215 15.73 22.45 -5.78
N HIS A 216 16.29 22.25 -6.96
CA HIS A 216 17.32 23.13 -7.54
C HIS A 216 16.69 24.18 -8.47
N GLN A 217 17.35 25.34 -8.60
CA GLN A 217 16.93 26.45 -9.48
C GLN A 217 17.82 26.50 -10.74
N LEU A 218 17.53 25.61 -11.69
CA LEU A 218 18.30 25.50 -12.93
C LEU A 218 17.55 26.12 -14.12
N ARG A 219 18.27 26.82 -14.99
CA ARG A 219 17.67 27.41 -16.22
C ARG A 219 17.04 26.35 -17.14
N SER A 220 17.65 25.16 -17.22
CA SER A 220 17.08 24.04 -17.99
C SER A 220 15.77 23.54 -17.40
N ALA A 221 15.66 23.49 -16.06
CA ALA A 221 14.43 23.12 -15.38
C ALA A 221 13.34 24.19 -15.58
N GLN A 222 13.67 25.48 -15.45
CA GLN A 222 12.73 26.60 -15.73
C GLN A 222 12.13 26.52 -17.13
N MET A 223 12.98 26.33 -18.14
CA MET A 223 12.55 26.16 -19.53
C MET A 223 11.61 24.95 -19.68
N LEU A 224 11.96 23.80 -19.10
CA LEU A 224 11.14 22.60 -19.21
C LEU A 224 9.80 22.73 -18.48
N VAL A 225 9.73 23.40 -17.32
CA VAL A 225 8.46 23.64 -16.62
C VAL A 225 7.51 24.47 -17.47
N ARG A 226 8.02 25.50 -18.15
CA ARG A 226 7.22 26.31 -19.09
C ARG A 226 6.69 25.49 -20.25
N ILE A 227 7.54 24.66 -20.87
CA ILE A 227 7.12 23.76 -21.95
C ILE A 227 6.07 22.76 -21.44
N CYS A 228 6.29 22.17 -20.27
CA CYS A 228 5.34 21.24 -19.67
C CYS A 228 3.98 21.90 -19.41
N PHE A 229 3.98 23.16 -18.94
CA PHE A 229 2.76 23.93 -18.75
C PHE A 229 2.02 24.17 -20.07
N ASP A 230 2.70 24.69 -21.10
CA ASP A 230 2.08 25.00 -22.40
C ASP A 230 1.49 23.75 -23.05
N TRP A 231 2.22 22.63 -23.00
CA TRP A 231 1.75 21.36 -23.55
C TRP A 231 0.60 20.76 -22.77
N LEU A 232 0.63 20.88 -21.44
CA LEU A 232 -0.46 20.41 -20.60
C LEU A 232 -1.73 21.21 -20.84
N VAL A 233 -1.61 22.53 -20.99
CA VAL A 233 -2.72 23.42 -21.36
C VAL A 233 -3.33 22.98 -22.69
N GLU A 234 -2.52 22.76 -23.71
CA GLU A 234 -2.94 22.28 -25.03
C GLU A 234 -3.68 20.94 -24.96
N ILE A 235 -3.14 19.95 -24.24
CA ILE A 235 -3.77 18.63 -24.08
C ILE A 235 -5.11 18.73 -23.35
N GLU A 236 -5.17 19.49 -22.26
CA GLU A 236 -6.40 19.63 -21.46
C GLU A 236 -7.47 20.41 -22.23
N ASP A 237 -7.11 21.47 -22.95
CA ASP A 237 -8.06 22.26 -23.74
C ASP A 237 -8.53 21.51 -24.99
N ALA A 238 -7.69 20.66 -25.60
CA ALA A 238 -8.10 19.77 -26.68
C ALA A 238 -9.13 18.71 -26.24
N ARG A 239 -9.08 18.32 -24.96
CA ARG A 239 -9.99 17.36 -24.34
C ARG A 239 -11.23 18.00 -23.71
N THR A 240 -11.20 19.31 -23.46
CA THR A 240 -12.35 20.05 -22.92
C THR A 240 -13.24 20.52 -24.08
N PHE A 241 -14.36 19.86 -24.32
CA PHE A 241 -15.32 20.23 -25.36
C PHE A 241 -16.76 20.13 -24.86
N ALA A 242 -17.64 21.03 -25.34
CA ALA A 242 -19.06 21.00 -24.99
C ALA A 242 -19.83 19.94 -25.81
N ARG A 243 -19.38 19.69 -27.05
CA ARG A 243 -19.93 18.70 -27.97
C ARG A 243 -18.84 17.77 -28.48
N TRP A 244 -19.14 16.48 -28.65
CA TRP A 244 -18.14 15.49 -29.06
C TRP A 244 -17.52 15.80 -30.43
N GLU A 245 -18.27 16.43 -31.32
CA GLU A 245 -17.84 16.85 -32.65
C GLU A 245 -16.80 17.98 -32.64
N GLU A 246 -16.69 18.71 -31.52
CA GLU A 246 -15.70 19.79 -31.33
C GLU A 246 -14.36 19.27 -30.79
N ARG A 247 -14.27 17.96 -30.50
CA ARG A 247 -13.03 17.34 -30.03
C ARG A 247 -11.94 17.48 -31.08
N ARG A 248 -10.80 18.04 -30.65
CA ARG A 248 -9.58 18.13 -31.46
C ARG A 248 -8.52 17.17 -30.93
N ALA A 249 -7.68 16.66 -31.83
CA ALA A 249 -6.51 15.89 -31.45
C ALA A 249 -5.43 16.85 -30.90
N PRO A 250 -4.86 16.62 -29.70
CA PRO A 250 -3.73 17.40 -29.20
C PRO A 250 -2.60 17.39 -30.24
N PHE A 251 -2.04 18.56 -30.55
CA PHE A 251 -0.95 18.70 -31.54
C PHE A 251 -1.26 18.11 -32.93
N GLY A 252 -2.53 17.94 -33.28
CA GLY A 252 -2.95 17.38 -34.57
C GLY A 252 -2.66 15.88 -34.76
N TYR A 253 -2.36 15.15 -33.69
CA TYR A 253 -2.01 13.72 -33.74
C TYR A 253 -3.00 12.84 -32.96
N ASP A 254 -3.64 11.90 -33.66
CA ASP A 254 -4.57 10.92 -33.09
C ASP A 254 -4.00 9.50 -33.22
N ASP A 255 -3.46 8.96 -32.13
CA ASP A 255 -2.75 7.66 -32.08
C ASP A 255 -3.71 6.46 -31.98
N HIS A 256 -5.02 6.68 -32.01
CA HIS A 256 -6.08 5.69 -31.70
C HIS A 256 -5.98 5.01 -30.31
N ASP A 257 -4.85 5.14 -29.59
CA ASP A 257 -4.73 4.86 -28.16
C ASP A 257 -5.45 5.94 -27.36
N ARG A 258 -6.55 5.54 -26.74
CA ARG A 258 -7.40 6.43 -25.94
C ARG A 258 -6.68 6.98 -24.71
N ASP A 259 -5.65 6.30 -24.21
CA ASP A 259 -5.01 6.60 -22.93
C ASP A 259 -3.68 7.36 -23.07
N LEU A 260 -3.11 7.48 -24.28
CA LEU A 260 -1.80 8.10 -24.54
C LEU A 260 -1.70 9.52 -23.96
N TRP A 261 -2.66 10.37 -24.33
CA TRP A 261 -2.65 11.78 -23.93
C TRP A 261 -2.98 11.97 -22.45
N GLU A 262 -3.67 11.02 -21.82
CA GLU A 262 -3.92 11.04 -20.38
C GLU A 262 -2.68 10.69 -19.56
N LYS A 263 -1.94 9.67 -19.99
CA LYS A 263 -0.63 9.32 -19.43
C LYS A 263 0.36 10.48 -19.61
N THR A 264 0.34 11.11 -20.79
CA THR A 264 1.17 12.28 -21.09
C THR A 264 0.82 13.47 -20.20
N ALA A 265 -0.47 13.80 -20.04
CA ALA A 265 -0.90 14.87 -19.13
C ALA A 265 -0.45 14.61 -17.68
N THR A 266 -0.58 13.37 -17.20
CA THR A 266 -0.10 12.96 -15.87
C THR A 266 1.42 13.18 -15.72
N LEU A 267 2.22 12.78 -16.72
CA LEU A 267 3.67 13.02 -16.70
C LEU A 267 4.01 14.51 -16.68
N LEU A 268 3.28 15.33 -17.44
CA LEU A 268 3.51 16.78 -17.46
C LEU A 268 3.15 17.44 -16.13
N ARG A 269 2.05 17.03 -15.48
CA ARG A 269 1.68 17.49 -14.12
C ARG A 269 2.73 17.12 -13.09
N GLN A 270 3.25 15.89 -13.13
CA GLN A 270 4.37 15.48 -12.29
C GLN A 270 5.60 16.36 -12.54
N GLY A 271 5.95 16.62 -13.80
CA GLY A 271 7.03 17.53 -14.18
C GLY A 271 6.87 18.93 -13.58
N ILE A 272 5.68 19.53 -13.71
CA ILE A 272 5.32 20.82 -13.09
C ILE A 272 5.52 20.76 -11.57
N ALA A 273 5.07 19.68 -10.91
CA ALA A 273 5.23 19.51 -9.47
C ALA A 273 6.70 19.41 -9.03
N TYR A 274 7.54 18.67 -9.75
CA TYR A 274 8.99 18.61 -9.48
C TYR A 274 9.68 19.96 -9.69
N GLY A 275 9.18 20.76 -10.63
CA GLY A 275 9.77 22.02 -11.05
C GLY A 275 9.38 23.26 -10.24
N VAL A 276 8.55 23.13 -9.20
CA VAL A 276 8.03 24.29 -8.43
C VAL A 276 9.12 25.16 -7.81
N ALA A 277 10.26 24.57 -7.41
CA ALA A 277 11.39 25.33 -6.88
C ALA A 277 12.07 26.20 -7.95
N SER A 278 12.08 25.75 -9.21
CA SER A 278 12.70 26.43 -10.34
C SER A 278 11.82 27.53 -10.92
N GLU A 279 10.52 27.29 -11.08
CA GLU A 279 9.58 28.21 -11.74
C GLU A 279 8.22 28.28 -10.99
N PRO A 280 8.18 28.88 -9.79
CA PRO A 280 6.98 28.87 -8.94
C PRO A 280 5.78 29.60 -9.55
N SER A 281 5.99 30.68 -10.30
CA SER A 281 4.91 31.47 -10.92
C SER A 281 4.10 30.70 -11.95
N VAL A 282 4.75 29.83 -12.73
CA VAL A 282 4.07 28.97 -13.73
C VAL A 282 3.26 27.88 -13.02
N VAL A 283 3.83 27.27 -11.97
CA VAL A 283 3.12 26.27 -11.16
C VAL A 283 1.90 26.90 -10.47
N GLU A 284 2.04 28.10 -9.91
CA GLU A 284 0.93 28.83 -9.30
C GLU A 284 -0.18 29.13 -10.31
N THR A 285 0.18 29.59 -11.51
CA THR A 285 -0.78 29.84 -12.60
C THR A 285 -1.55 28.58 -12.97
N TYR A 286 -0.86 27.43 -13.02
CA TYR A 286 -1.50 26.15 -13.28
C TYR A 286 -2.45 25.74 -12.15
N LEU A 287 -2.04 25.86 -10.88
CA LEU A 287 -2.87 25.56 -9.72
C LEU A 287 -4.14 26.42 -9.69
N VAL A 288 -4.04 27.71 -10.02
CA VAL A 288 -5.20 28.60 -10.14
C VAL A 288 -6.15 28.10 -11.23
N ARG A 289 -5.62 27.74 -12.41
CA ARG A 289 -6.41 27.20 -13.54
C ARG A 289 -7.13 25.89 -13.17
N VAL A 290 -6.49 24.97 -12.46
CA VAL A 290 -7.11 23.69 -12.07
C VAL A 290 -8.00 23.78 -10.83
N SER A 291 -7.87 24.85 -10.03
CA SER A 291 -8.77 25.14 -8.91
C SER A 291 -10.16 25.57 -9.36
N GLU A 292 -10.36 25.80 -10.66
CA GLU A 292 -11.67 26.00 -11.26
C GLU A 292 -12.51 24.71 -11.21
N ARG A 293 -13.82 24.88 -10.95
CA ARG A 293 -14.72 23.90 -10.32
C ARG A 293 -14.84 22.54 -11.04
N ASP A 294 -14.58 22.51 -12.34
CA ASP A 294 -14.70 21.32 -13.19
C ASP A 294 -13.38 20.57 -13.38
N ARG A 295 -12.24 21.27 -13.27
CA ARG A 295 -10.90 20.73 -13.62
C ARG A 295 -10.20 20.06 -12.45
N ALA A 296 -10.47 20.47 -11.22
CA ALA A 296 -9.83 19.89 -10.04
C ALA A 296 -9.99 18.36 -10.00
N ARG A 297 -11.16 17.85 -10.38
CA ARG A 297 -11.47 16.40 -10.36
C ARG A 297 -10.51 15.58 -11.23
N GLU A 298 -9.99 16.16 -12.30
CA GLU A 298 -9.15 15.46 -13.29
C GLU A 298 -7.66 15.47 -12.93
N CYS A 299 -7.29 16.16 -11.84
CA CYS A 299 -5.90 16.39 -11.42
C CYS A 299 -5.61 15.76 -10.05
N ASP A 300 -6.20 14.61 -9.74
CA ASP A 300 -6.00 13.91 -8.47
C ASP A 300 -4.55 13.39 -8.29
N ASP A 301 -3.81 13.26 -9.39
CA ASP A 301 -2.41 12.88 -9.44
C ASP A 301 -1.49 13.90 -8.74
N LEU A 302 -1.80 15.20 -8.81
CA LEU A 302 -1.07 16.23 -8.05
C LEU A 302 -1.23 16.05 -6.55
N LEU A 303 -2.41 15.62 -6.07
CA LEU A 303 -2.65 15.38 -4.65
C LEU A 303 -1.93 14.12 -4.16
N LYS A 304 -1.76 13.12 -5.04
CA LYS A 304 -0.98 11.91 -4.77
C LYS A 304 0.52 12.18 -4.74
N LEU A 305 0.99 13.17 -5.51
CA LEU A 305 2.39 13.55 -5.62
C LEU A 305 2.59 15.08 -5.47
N PRO A 306 2.35 15.66 -4.28
CA PRO A 306 2.38 17.11 -4.07
C PRO A 306 3.81 17.71 -4.08
N ARG A 307 4.85 16.88 -3.88
CA ARG A 307 6.26 17.29 -3.83
C ARG A 307 6.47 18.49 -2.88
N GLN A 308 7.11 19.56 -3.36
CA GLN A 308 7.38 20.81 -2.63
C GLN A 308 6.32 21.89 -2.88
N ILE A 309 5.23 21.59 -3.59
CA ILE A 309 4.17 22.59 -3.85
C ILE A 309 3.57 23.14 -2.55
N PRO A 310 3.20 22.32 -1.54
CA PRO A 310 2.58 22.83 -0.32
C PRO A 310 3.47 23.81 0.44
N SER A 311 4.79 23.62 0.40
CA SER A 311 5.76 24.47 1.09
C SER A 311 6.16 25.71 0.30
N ARG A 312 6.11 25.67 -1.03
CA ARG A 312 6.50 26.81 -1.89
C ARG A 312 5.33 27.70 -2.28
N LEU A 313 4.13 27.15 -2.43
CA LEU A 313 2.92 27.83 -2.90
C LEU A 313 1.73 27.53 -1.97
N PRO A 314 1.84 27.85 -0.66
CA PRO A 314 0.87 27.40 0.35
C PRO A 314 -0.56 27.84 0.06
N ARG A 315 -0.75 29.10 -0.35
CA ARG A 315 -2.08 29.65 -0.67
C ARG A 315 -2.74 28.98 -1.87
N ALA A 316 -2.02 28.88 -2.99
CA ALA A 316 -2.54 28.26 -4.21
C ALA A 316 -2.80 26.75 -4.00
N TRP A 317 -1.95 26.09 -3.23
CA TRP A 317 -2.15 24.69 -2.85
C TRP A 317 -3.38 24.49 -1.95
N ALA A 318 -3.56 25.35 -0.94
CA ALA A 318 -4.74 25.33 -0.08
C ALA A 318 -6.03 25.56 -0.88
N ASP A 319 -6.03 26.48 -1.83
CA ASP A 319 -7.18 26.73 -2.71
C ASP A 319 -7.50 25.53 -3.59
N PHE A 320 -6.49 24.87 -4.17
CA PHE A 320 -6.65 23.65 -4.95
C PHE A 320 -7.20 22.49 -4.10
N CYS A 321 -6.65 22.25 -2.92
CA CYS A 321 -7.14 21.26 -1.96
C CYS A 321 -8.61 21.53 -1.58
N ILE A 322 -8.98 22.79 -1.31
CA ILE A 322 -10.37 23.17 -1.02
C ILE A 322 -11.28 22.90 -2.21
N ALA A 323 -10.86 23.26 -3.43
CA ALA A 323 -11.63 23.04 -4.65
C ALA A 323 -11.89 21.55 -4.90
N TYR A 324 -10.89 20.71 -4.67
CA TYR A 324 -10.99 19.26 -4.86
C TYR A 324 -11.80 18.56 -3.78
N PHE A 325 -11.42 18.74 -2.50
CA PHE A 325 -11.96 17.97 -1.37
C PHE A 325 -13.31 18.51 -0.87
N ALA A 326 -13.54 19.83 -0.95
CA ALA A 326 -14.74 20.48 -0.43
C ALA A 326 -15.49 21.31 -1.50
N PRO A 327 -15.91 20.69 -2.63
CA PRO A 327 -16.53 21.40 -3.74
C PRO A 327 -17.84 22.08 -3.32
N ARG A 328 -18.11 23.25 -3.92
CA ARG A 328 -19.26 24.10 -3.56
C ARG A 328 -20.64 23.52 -3.95
N GLN A 329 -20.73 22.54 -4.85
CA GLN A 329 -22.00 21.87 -5.19
C GLN A 329 -22.18 20.59 -4.34
N PRO A 330 -23.41 20.14 -4.05
CA PRO A 330 -23.61 18.78 -3.56
C PRO A 330 -22.95 17.79 -4.53
N ARG A 331 -22.35 16.71 -4.01
CA ARG A 331 -21.92 15.58 -4.85
C ARG A 331 -23.07 15.30 -5.83
N VAL A 332 -22.78 15.23 -7.12
CA VAL A 332 -23.75 14.67 -8.08
C VAL A 332 -24.18 13.36 -7.45
N ARG A 333 -25.46 13.26 -7.08
CA ARG A 333 -26.06 12.01 -6.64
C ARG A 333 -25.67 11.03 -7.74
N HIS A 334 -24.75 10.12 -7.47
CA HIS A 334 -24.66 8.98 -8.35
C HIS A 334 -25.99 8.29 -8.15
N ASP A 335 -26.88 8.48 -9.13
CA ASP A 335 -28.09 7.69 -9.33
C ASP A 335 -27.67 6.24 -9.60
N PHE A 336 -27.06 5.59 -8.60
CA PHE A 336 -27.46 4.23 -8.33
C PHE A 336 -28.93 4.34 -7.93
N PHE A 337 -29.77 3.49 -8.54
CA PHE A 337 -31.23 3.50 -8.58
C PHE A 337 -31.98 3.55 -7.20
N MET A 338 -31.31 3.85 -6.09
CA MET A 338 -31.83 3.93 -4.73
C MET A 338 -31.36 5.26 -4.11
N GLY A 339 -32.26 6.25 -4.05
CA GLY A 339 -31.97 7.63 -3.62
C GLY A 339 -31.73 7.85 -2.12
N HIS A 340 -30.80 7.11 -1.51
CA HIS A 340 -30.40 7.27 -0.11
C HIS A 340 -28.87 7.36 0.03
N PHE A 341 -28.40 8.08 1.07
CA PHE A 341 -26.98 8.10 1.44
C PHE A 341 -26.50 6.65 1.68
N ASN A 342 -25.40 6.24 1.06
CA ASN A 342 -24.79 4.94 1.36
C ASN A 342 -24.02 5.05 2.70
N ALA A 343 -23.88 3.96 3.45
CA ALA A 343 -23.00 3.89 4.63
C ALA A 343 -21.58 4.41 4.33
N LEU A 344 -21.10 4.25 3.09
CA LEU A 344 -19.84 4.80 2.60
C LEU A 344 -19.78 6.34 2.59
N ASP A 345 -20.90 7.04 2.38
CA ASP A 345 -20.92 8.52 2.37
C ASP A 345 -20.76 9.11 3.79
N PHE A 346 -21.21 8.39 4.83
CA PHE A 346 -21.00 8.80 6.23
C PHE A 346 -19.50 8.89 6.54
N HIS A 347 -18.74 7.88 6.10
CA HIS A 347 -17.31 7.80 6.30
C HIS A 347 -16.54 8.91 5.59
N ASP A 348 -17.05 9.44 4.48
CA ASP A 348 -16.39 10.54 3.76
C ASP A 348 -16.56 11.92 4.43
N ALA A 349 -17.41 12.04 5.47
CA ALA A 349 -17.70 13.30 6.17
C ALA A 349 -18.07 14.46 5.22
N GLY A 350 -18.69 14.16 4.08
CA GLY A 350 -19.04 15.15 3.05
C GLY A 350 -17.86 15.76 2.28
N LEU A 351 -16.67 15.17 2.40
CA LEU A 351 -15.46 15.49 1.64
C LEU A 351 -15.24 14.45 0.54
N ARG A 352 -14.53 14.81 -0.53
CA ARG A 352 -14.04 13.83 -1.53
C ARG A 352 -12.82 13.10 -0.92
N SER A 353 -12.60 11.84 -1.27
CA SER A 353 -11.37 11.10 -0.91
C SER A 353 -10.59 10.70 -2.17
N LEU A 354 -9.28 10.51 -2.03
CA LEU A 354 -8.44 9.86 -3.05
C LEU A 354 -8.61 8.35 -2.94
N THR A 355 -8.70 7.66 -4.06
CA THR A 355 -8.84 6.20 -4.08
C THR A 355 -7.56 5.52 -3.60
N GLY A 356 -7.69 4.62 -2.62
CA GLY A 356 -6.61 3.73 -2.16
C GLY A 356 -5.60 4.32 -1.17
N ASP A 357 -5.78 5.57 -0.74
CA ASP A 357 -4.93 6.21 0.26
C ASP A 357 -5.54 6.12 1.66
N THR A 358 -4.69 5.95 2.68
CA THR A 358 -5.08 5.91 4.10
C THR A 358 -4.69 7.22 4.82
N ALA A 359 -5.39 7.53 5.91
CA ALA A 359 -5.10 8.70 6.74
C ALA A 359 -3.62 8.80 7.16
N SER A 360 -3.01 9.96 6.93
CA SER A 360 -1.61 10.25 7.24
C SER A 360 -1.39 11.76 7.35
N PRO A 361 -0.54 12.28 8.25
CA PRO A 361 -0.25 13.72 8.29
C PRO A 361 0.31 14.27 6.96
N SER A 362 0.99 13.43 6.16
CA SER A 362 1.55 13.82 4.87
C SER A 362 0.58 13.67 3.69
N TYR A 363 -0.69 13.33 3.94
CA TYR A 363 -1.71 13.23 2.90
C TYR A 363 -1.81 14.55 2.13
N ALA A 364 -1.64 14.50 0.80
CA ALA A 364 -1.56 15.70 -0.05
C ALA A 364 -0.58 16.80 0.47
N GLY A 365 0.41 16.43 1.28
CA GLY A 365 1.39 17.34 1.86
C GLY A 365 0.83 18.33 2.88
N PHE A 366 -0.19 17.93 3.65
CA PHE A 366 -0.77 18.79 4.70
C PHE A 366 0.25 19.18 5.78
N ASP A 367 1.09 18.24 6.22
CA ASP A 367 2.22 18.49 7.13
C ASP A 367 3.16 19.60 6.63
N GLN A 368 3.56 19.56 5.35
CA GLN A 368 4.39 20.59 4.73
C GLN A 368 3.67 21.94 4.66
N LEU A 369 2.36 21.95 4.40
CA LEU A 369 1.57 23.16 4.37
C LEU A 369 1.49 23.81 5.76
N PHE A 370 1.23 23.02 6.81
CA PHE A 370 1.23 23.51 8.19
C PHE A 370 2.59 24.07 8.62
N GLU A 371 3.68 23.44 8.19
CA GLU A 371 5.03 23.90 8.49
C GLU A 371 5.38 25.21 7.77
N ALA A 372 4.99 25.33 6.51
CA ALA A 372 5.35 26.48 5.68
C ALA A 372 4.47 27.72 5.93
N ASP A 373 3.15 27.53 6.03
CA ASP A 373 2.20 28.62 6.28
C ASP A 373 1.00 28.11 7.12
N PRO A 374 1.09 28.23 8.46
CA PRO A 374 0.02 27.81 9.35
C PRO A 374 -1.32 28.55 9.10
N ALA A 375 -1.29 29.78 8.58
CA ALA A 375 -2.51 30.55 8.38
C ALA A 375 -3.33 29.97 7.22
N GLU A 376 -2.67 29.65 6.10
CA GLU A 376 -3.30 28.99 4.95
C GLU A 376 -3.70 27.53 5.27
N ALA A 377 -2.86 26.81 6.02
CA ALA A 377 -3.19 25.47 6.51
C ALA A 377 -4.46 25.45 7.38
N LEU A 378 -4.55 26.36 8.35
CA LEU A 378 -5.72 26.51 9.21
C LEU A 378 -6.96 26.97 8.43
N ARG A 379 -6.81 27.82 7.41
CA ARG A 379 -7.91 28.21 6.53
C ARG A 379 -8.48 27.01 5.78
N MET A 380 -7.61 26.17 5.22
CA MET A 380 -7.99 24.91 4.56
C MET A 380 -8.66 23.94 5.55
N PHE A 381 -8.03 23.69 6.69
CA PHE A 381 -8.56 22.80 7.72
C PHE A 381 -9.95 23.23 8.18
N ARG A 382 -10.17 24.51 8.50
CA ARG A 382 -11.48 25.05 8.90
C ARG A 382 -12.53 24.87 7.81
N ARG A 383 -12.14 24.94 6.54
CA ARG A 383 -13.06 24.70 5.42
C ARG A 383 -13.51 23.24 5.38
N PHE A 384 -12.60 22.30 5.61
CA PHE A 384 -12.91 20.87 5.71
C PHE A 384 -13.78 20.57 6.93
N GLU A 385 -13.37 21.05 8.09
CA GLU A 385 -14.08 20.86 9.35
C GLU A 385 -15.51 21.42 9.29
N LYS A 386 -15.69 22.65 8.78
CA LYS A 386 -17.02 23.25 8.62
C LYS A 386 -17.90 22.42 7.67
N ARG A 387 -17.33 21.91 6.58
CA ARG A 387 -18.05 21.04 5.62
C ARG A 387 -18.49 19.75 6.31
N ALA A 388 -17.59 19.11 7.06
CA ALA A 388 -17.86 17.89 7.81
C ALA A 388 -18.89 18.10 8.93
N SER A 389 -18.82 19.21 9.66
CA SER A 389 -19.79 19.58 10.70
C SER A 389 -21.19 19.80 10.14
N VAL A 390 -21.32 20.48 8.98
CA VAL A 390 -22.60 20.63 8.28
C VAL A 390 -23.12 19.29 7.78
N PHE A 391 -22.24 18.47 7.20
CA PHE A 391 -22.58 17.14 6.71
C PHE A 391 -23.08 16.24 7.84
N TYR A 392 -22.34 16.13 8.95
CA TYR A 392 -22.72 15.35 10.13
C TYR A 392 -24.11 15.72 10.63
N ARG A 393 -24.40 17.01 10.84
CA ARG A 393 -25.73 17.46 11.29
C ARG A 393 -26.83 17.12 10.31
N HIS A 394 -26.57 17.22 9.01
CA HIS A 394 -27.54 16.90 7.97
C HIS A 394 -27.79 15.40 7.90
N TYR A 395 -26.71 14.60 7.93
CA TYR A 395 -26.75 13.15 7.92
C TYR A 395 -27.55 12.60 9.10
N MET A 396 -27.24 13.02 10.32
CA MET A 396 -27.95 12.57 11.54
C MET A 396 -29.46 12.86 11.46
N ARG A 397 -29.84 14.01 10.89
CA ARG A 397 -31.26 14.40 10.75
C ARG A 397 -31.99 13.62 9.66
N GLN A 398 -31.35 13.37 8.53
CA GLN A 398 -32.00 12.77 7.36
C GLN A 398 -31.95 11.25 7.35
N ASN A 399 -30.85 10.66 7.84
CA ASN A 399 -30.63 9.22 7.80
C ASN A 399 -31.09 8.56 9.10
N ASP A 400 -30.64 9.09 10.24
CA ASP A 400 -30.90 8.46 11.54
C ASP A 400 -32.14 9.05 12.22
N GLY A 401 -32.72 10.14 11.68
CA GLY A 401 -33.87 10.84 12.26
C GLY A 401 -33.57 11.58 13.57
N ARG A 402 -32.29 11.71 13.94
CA ARG A 402 -31.84 12.28 15.22
C ARG A 402 -31.46 13.74 15.09
N ARG A 403 -31.54 14.48 16.19
CA ARG A 403 -31.18 15.91 16.24
C ARG A 403 -29.97 16.12 17.14
N PRO A 404 -28.77 16.33 16.58
CA PRO A 404 -27.58 16.56 17.38
C PRO A 404 -27.67 17.83 18.21
N ARG A 405 -27.07 17.83 19.40
CA ARG A 405 -26.91 18.98 20.30
C ARG A 405 -25.45 19.45 20.30
N ALA A 406 -25.25 20.75 20.21
CA ALA A 406 -23.90 21.32 20.25
C ALA A 406 -23.25 21.12 21.63
N LEU A 407 -21.95 20.82 21.64
CA LEU A 407 -21.06 20.94 22.80
C LEU A 407 -20.64 22.40 22.93
N ARG A 408 -21.02 23.07 24.02
CA ARG A 408 -20.75 24.49 24.23
C ARG A 408 -19.62 24.63 25.23
N VAL A 409 -18.42 24.95 24.74
CA VAL A 409 -17.23 25.09 25.58
C VAL A 409 -17.01 26.57 25.91
N GLN A 410 -16.90 26.90 27.19
CA GLN A 410 -16.72 28.29 27.64
C GLN A 410 -15.23 28.64 27.77
N PHE A 411 -14.64 29.18 26.71
CA PHE A 411 -13.25 29.65 26.73
C PHE A 411 -13.14 31.11 27.23
N PRO A 412 -11.93 31.58 27.60
CA PRO A 412 -11.69 32.98 27.94
C PRO A 412 -12.07 33.97 26.82
N TRP A 413 -12.06 33.52 25.57
CA TRP A 413 -12.44 34.33 24.40
C TRP A 413 -13.91 34.18 23.97
N GLY A 414 -14.73 33.48 24.75
CA GLY A 414 -16.17 33.32 24.53
C GLY A 414 -16.64 31.87 24.41
N GLU A 415 -17.96 31.69 24.40
CA GLU A 415 -18.59 30.37 24.19
C GLU A 415 -18.37 29.90 22.75
N VAL A 416 -17.87 28.67 22.58
CA VAL A 416 -17.67 28.05 21.28
C VAL A 416 -18.55 26.80 21.12
N PRO A 417 -19.55 26.82 20.21
CA PRO A 417 -20.37 25.65 19.92
C PRO A 417 -19.68 24.71 18.91
N LEU A 418 -19.40 23.50 19.35
CA LEU A 418 -18.83 22.39 18.58
C LEU A 418 -19.88 21.29 18.35
N TRP A 419 -19.73 20.52 17.28
CA TRP A 419 -20.70 19.48 16.91
C TRP A 419 -20.05 18.12 16.82
N GLY A 420 -20.77 17.08 17.20
CA GLY A 420 -20.26 15.71 17.13
C GLY A 420 -20.70 14.88 18.32
N ASP A 421 -20.44 13.60 18.19
CA ASP A 421 -20.61 12.53 19.18
C ASP A 421 -19.30 11.74 19.35
N GLU A 422 -19.37 10.66 20.13
CA GLU A 422 -18.26 9.72 20.36
C GLU A 422 -17.66 9.15 19.06
N ASN A 423 -18.47 8.96 18.01
CA ASN A 423 -18.00 8.41 16.74
C ASN A 423 -17.19 9.46 15.97
N SER A 424 -17.77 10.63 15.78
CA SER A 424 -17.12 11.73 15.07
C SER A 424 -15.88 12.27 15.80
N TYR A 425 -15.83 12.14 17.14
CA TYR A 425 -14.65 12.50 17.93
C TYR A 425 -13.41 11.70 17.51
N ARG A 426 -13.59 10.43 17.15
CA ARG A 426 -12.52 9.53 16.70
C ARG A 426 -11.98 9.86 15.31
N TRP A 427 -12.65 10.72 14.54
CA TRP A 427 -12.14 11.17 13.23
C TRP A 427 -10.80 11.90 13.34
N ALA A 428 -10.47 12.49 14.50
CA ALA A 428 -9.14 13.07 14.75
C ALA A 428 -8.00 12.03 14.65
N ARG A 429 -8.31 10.73 14.79
CA ARG A 429 -7.36 9.61 14.65
C ARG A 429 -7.26 9.06 13.22
N GLY A 430 -8.05 9.59 12.28
CA GLY A 430 -8.23 8.95 10.97
C GLY A 430 -8.91 7.58 11.06
N LEU A 431 -9.66 7.32 12.13
CA LEU A 431 -10.40 6.08 12.33
C LEU A 431 -11.87 6.26 11.98
N LEU A 432 -12.43 5.32 11.20
CA LEU A 432 -13.86 5.20 10.91
C LEU A 432 -14.52 6.49 10.38
N GLY A 433 -13.74 7.35 9.72
CA GLY A 433 -14.13 8.65 9.17
C GLY A 433 -13.30 9.01 7.94
N SER A 434 -13.34 10.28 7.54
CA SER A 434 -12.73 10.71 6.28
C SER A 434 -11.22 10.68 6.39
N ASP A 435 -10.55 9.94 5.49
CA ASP A 435 -9.08 9.92 5.43
C ASP A 435 -8.50 11.33 5.27
N VAL A 436 -9.17 12.20 4.52
CA VAL A 436 -8.75 13.59 4.31
C VAL A 436 -8.85 14.39 5.60
N LEU A 437 -9.99 14.34 6.27
CA LEU A 437 -10.20 15.08 7.52
C LEU A 437 -9.29 14.56 8.64
N GLY A 438 -9.19 13.24 8.77
CA GLY A 438 -8.29 12.59 9.72
C GLY A 438 -6.84 12.96 9.48
N SER A 439 -6.40 12.96 8.21
CA SER A 439 -5.05 13.41 7.84
C SER A 439 -4.80 14.88 8.22
N ALA A 440 -5.78 15.75 7.99
CA ALA A 440 -5.66 17.16 8.37
C ALA A 440 -5.60 17.34 9.89
N TYR A 441 -6.33 16.54 10.67
CA TYR A 441 -6.21 16.50 12.15
C TYR A 441 -4.84 15.99 12.61
N MET A 442 -4.30 14.95 11.98
CA MET A 442 -2.97 14.42 12.31
C MET A 442 -1.88 15.44 12.01
N ALA A 443 -1.96 16.16 10.88
CA ALA A 443 -1.03 17.23 10.53
C ALA A 443 -1.14 18.41 11.53
N LEU A 444 -2.37 18.77 11.91
CA LEU A 444 -2.66 19.79 12.93
C LEU A 444 -2.07 19.40 14.30
N ASP A 445 -2.23 18.15 14.74
CA ASP A 445 -1.69 17.64 16.02
C ASP A 445 -0.16 17.74 16.05
N LEU A 446 0.52 17.30 14.98
CA LEU A 446 1.98 17.42 14.87
C LEU A 446 2.44 18.87 14.89
N TRP A 447 1.75 19.76 14.17
CA TRP A 447 2.07 21.19 14.17
C TRP A 447 1.85 21.83 15.55
N MET A 448 0.72 21.57 16.22
CA MET A 448 0.46 22.07 17.58
C MET A 448 1.52 21.59 18.56
N GLY A 449 1.91 20.31 18.48
CA GLY A 449 3.00 19.74 19.28
C GLY A 449 4.33 20.46 19.10
N ARG A 450 4.73 20.73 17.84
CA ARG A 450 5.95 21.49 17.54
C ARG A 450 5.90 22.93 18.07
N GLN A 451 4.79 23.63 17.82
CA GLN A 451 4.61 25.01 18.30
C GLN A 451 4.66 25.13 19.82
N ALA A 452 4.05 24.18 20.53
CA ALA A 452 4.11 24.15 21.99
C ALA A 452 5.52 23.81 22.50
N ALA A 453 6.25 22.89 21.84
CA ALA A 453 7.64 22.59 22.16
C ALA A 453 8.58 23.79 21.94
N GLU A 454 8.25 24.67 20.99
CA GLU A 454 8.92 25.96 20.77
C GLU A 454 8.54 27.04 21.80
N GLY A 455 7.67 26.72 22.76
CA GLY A 455 7.29 27.61 23.87
C GLY A 455 6.05 28.47 23.62
N ARG A 456 5.28 28.21 22.56
CA ARG A 456 4.04 28.94 22.29
C ARG A 456 2.94 28.57 23.29
N SER A 457 2.15 29.56 23.71
CA SER A 457 1.04 29.38 24.67
C SER A 457 -0.05 28.45 24.13
N LEU A 458 -0.50 27.51 24.97
CA LEU A 458 -1.65 26.65 24.66
C LEU A 458 -2.95 27.44 24.47
N GLU A 459 -3.18 28.51 25.24
CA GLU A 459 -4.37 29.34 25.07
C GLU A 459 -4.42 29.96 23.67
N GLU A 460 -3.27 30.45 23.19
CA GLU A 460 -3.15 31.02 21.85
C GLU A 460 -3.42 29.95 20.77
N LEU A 461 -2.82 28.77 20.91
CA LEU A 461 -3.03 27.65 20.00
C LEU A 461 -4.51 27.21 19.97
N PHE A 462 -5.15 27.08 21.13
CA PHE A 462 -6.56 26.69 21.21
C PHE A 462 -7.45 27.76 20.57
N ARG A 463 -7.16 29.06 20.77
CA ARG A 463 -7.87 30.17 20.13
C ARG A 463 -7.72 30.16 18.61
N LEU A 464 -6.57 29.72 18.09
CA LEU A 464 -6.35 29.59 16.66
C LEU A 464 -7.15 28.44 16.06
N VAL A 465 -7.21 27.31 16.76
CA VAL A 465 -7.70 26.06 16.22
C VAL A 465 -9.19 25.86 16.46
N VAL A 466 -9.66 26.10 17.68
CA VAL A 466 -11.06 25.86 18.08
C VAL A 466 -11.95 27.00 17.61
N ARG A 467 -12.85 26.72 16.65
CA ARG A 467 -13.74 27.72 16.05
C ARG A 467 -15.21 27.33 16.10
N PRO A 468 -16.14 28.30 16.15
CA PRO A 468 -17.57 28.04 16.09
C PRO A 468 -17.94 27.26 14.83
N HIS A 469 -18.94 26.36 14.96
CA HIS A 469 -19.39 25.46 13.89
C HIS A 469 -18.36 24.41 13.46
N GLY A 470 -17.29 24.23 14.24
CA GLY A 470 -16.36 23.12 14.11
C GLY A 470 -16.94 21.80 14.60
N LEU A 471 -16.06 20.81 14.73
CA LEU A 471 -16.35 19.49 15.28
C LEU A 471 -15.76 19.36 16.69
N SER A 472 -16.37 18.53 17.55
CA SER A 472 -15.81 18.19 18.86
C SER A 472 -14.46 17.47 18.74
N ALA A 473 -14.20 16.79 17.63
CA ALA A 473 -12.93 16.13 17.30
C ALA A 473 -11.71 17.07 17.39
N THR A 474 -11.88 18.37 17.16
CA THR A 474 -10.82 19.39 17.27
C THR A 474 -10.27 19.54 18.69
N LEU A 475 -11.02 19.10 19.71
CA LEU A 475 -10.53 19.08 21.09
C LEU A 475 -9.46 17.99 21.31
N CYS A 476 -9.43 16.93 20.49
CA CYS A 476 -8.46 15.85 20.62
C CYS A 476 -6.99 16.32 20.47
N PRO A 477 -6.60 17.04 19.38
CA PRO A 477 -5.24 17.60 19.29
C PRO A 477 -4.95 18.66 20.35
N CYS A 478 -5.96 19.41 20.81
CA CYS A 478 -5.81 20.36 21.93
C CYS A 478 -5.43 19.63 23.23
N ILE A 479 -6.09 18.51 23.52
CA ILE A 479 -5.80 17.69 24.69
C ILE A 479 -4.42 17.02 24.54
N ASN A 480 -4.06 16.51 23.37
CA ASN A 480 -2.74 15.89 23.15
C ASN A 480 -1.60 16.84 23.51
N VAL A 481 -1.61 18.05 22.95
CA VAL A 481 -0.55 19.02 23.22
C VAL A 481 -0.51 19.44 24.68
N ALA A 482 -1.66 19.46 25.36
CA ALA A 482 -1.70 19.79 26.77
C ALA A 482 -1.08 18.72 27.68
N VAL A 483 -1.32 17.44 27.38
CA VAL A 483 -0.68 16.33 28.09
C VAL A 483 0.84 16.38 27.91
N GLU A 484 1.33 16.81 26.76
CA GLU A 484 2.77 16.96 26.51
C GLU A 484 3.40 18.15 27.24
N GLN A 485 2.63 19.19 27.50
CA GLN A 485 3.07 20.42 28.18
C GLN A 485 2.70 20.44 29.67
N ILE A 486 2.34 19.29 30.24
CA ILE A 486 1.81 19.17 31.59
C ILE A 486 2.76 19.65 32.69
N SER A 487 4.07 19.49 32.44
CA SER A 487 5.14 19.92 33.35
C SER A 487 5.54 21.38 33.15
N THR A 488 4.99 22.06 32.15
CA THR A 488 5.31 23.46 31.83
C THR A 488 4.41 24.39 32.65
N PRO A 489 4.95 25.23 33.55
CA PRO A 489 4.15 26.07 34.43
C PRO A 489 3.15 26.96 33.69
N GLY A 490 1.89 26.97 34.15
CA GLY A 490 0.80 27.81 33.62
C GLY A 490 0.18 27.35 32.28
N GLN A 491 0.74 26.36 31.58
CA GLN A 491 0.15 25.88 30.31
C GLN A 491 -1.13 25.07 30.54
N ILE A 492 -1.19 24.32 31.64
CA ILE A 492 -2.32 23.42 31.95
C ILE A 492 -3.65 24.15 32.16
N ASP A 493 -3.61 25.43 32.56
CA ASP A 493 -4.79 26.29 32.79
C ASP A 493 -5.67 26.38 31.53
N ALA A 494 -5.05 26.36 30.35
CA ALA A 494 -5.76 26.44 29.06
C ALA A 494 -6.72 25.27 28.82
N VAL A 495 -6.54 24.13 29.50
CA VAL A 495 -7.40 22.94 29.37
C VAL A 495 -8.66 23.04 30.25
N GLY A 496 -8.67 23.91 31.26
CA GLY A 496 -9.78 24.06 32.20
C GLY A 496 -11.15 24.11 31.53
N PRO A 497 -11.37 24.97 30.51
CA PRO A 497 -12.61 25.02 29.73
C PRO A 497 -13.03 23.68 29.10
N ILE A 498 -12.07 22.88 28.64
CA ILE A 498 -12.32 21.58 27.99
C ILE A 498 -12.73 20.54 29.06
N LEU A 499 -12.03 20.51 30.20
CA LEU A 499 -12.36 19.62 31.33
C LEU A 499 -13.71 19.97 31.97
N ALA A 500 -14.13 21.22 31.87
CA ALA A 500 -15.40 21.72 32.39
C ALA A 500 -16.63 21.16 31.65
N GLU A 501 -16.45 20.46 30.52
CA GLU A 501 -17.53 19.90 29.73
C GLU A 501 -17.59 18.36 29.84
N PRO A 502 -18.64 17.79 30.48
CA PRO A 502 -18.65 16.37 30.87
C PRO A 502 -18.73 15.43 29.66
N ARG A 503 -19.29 15.87 28.52
CA ARG A 503 -19.27 15.07 27.27
C ARG A 503 -17.88 14.76 26.76
N VAL A 504 -16.90 15.65 26.98
CA VAL A 504 -15.52 15.43 26.54
C VAL A 504 -14.90 14.25 27.28
N TRP A 505 -15.28 14.03 28.55
CA TRP A 505 -14.83 12.88 29.33
C TRP A 505 -15.31 11.57 28.72
N THR A 506 -16.60 11.48 28.38
CA THR A 506 -17.16 10.30 27.71
C THR A 506 -16.43 10.01 26.39
N PHE A 507 -16.16 11.07 25.60
CA PHE A 507 -15.44 10.95 24.34
C PHE A 507 -14.01 10.45 24.52
N GLU A 508 -13.27 10.97 25.50
CA GLU A 508 -11.90 10.55 25.80
C GLU A 508 -11.83 9.13 26.39
N VAL A 509 -12.77 8.74 27.27
CA VAL A 509 -12.87 7.37 27.79
C VAL A 509 -13.09 6.38 26.67
N ARG A 510 -14.01 6.70 25.73
CA ARG A 510 -14.27 5.85 24.58
C ARG A 510 -13.06 5.75 23.66
N ARG A 511 -12.44 6.88 23.33
CA ARG A 511 -11.19 6.91 22.53
C ARG A 511 -10.10 6.05 23.19
N PHE A 512 -9.86 6.22 24.48
CA PHE A 512 -8.84 5.47 25.22
C PHE A 512 -9.10 3.96 25.19
N THR A 513 -10.36 3.55 25.41
CA THR A 513 -10.76 2.12 25.36
C THR A 513 -10.52 1.50 23.99
N ASP A 514 -10.82 2.26 22.92
CA ASP A 514 -10.58 1.81 21.54
C ASP A 514 -9.07 1.72 21.24
N ASP A 515 -8.26 2.68 21.71
CA ASP A 515 -6.78 2.65 21.57
C ASP A 515 -6.12 1.48 22.33
N LEU A 516 -6.77 0.95 23.38
CA LEU A 516 -6.35 -0.27 24.07
C LEU A 516 -6.74 -1.55 23.31
N SER A 517 -7.87 -1.53 22.61
CA SER A 517 -8.50 -2.72 21.99
C SER A 517 -8.03 -2.96 20.54
N PHE A 518 -7.72 -1.90 19.79
CA PHE A 518 -7.10 -2.02 18.48
C PHE A 518 -5.61 -2.29 18.62
N ALA A 519 -5.13 -3.37 18.00
CA ALA A 519 -3.72 -3.73 17.95
C ALA A 519 -2.88 -2.62 17.30
N ARG A 520 -2.42 -1.62 18.07
CA ARG A 520 -1.26 -0.70 17.91
C ARG A 520 -0.78 -0.29 16.49
N GLN A 521 -1.62 -0.35 15.47
CA GLN A 521 -1.25 -0.03 14.09
C GLN A 521 -2.51 0.50 13.38
N PRO A 522 -2.52 1.73 12.84
CA PRO A 522 -3.33 1.98 11.66
C PRO A 522 -2.99 0.92 10.60
N LEU A 523 -4.00 0.37 9.93
CA LEU A 523 -3.82 -0.52 8.79
C LEU A 523 -3.03 0.26 7.72
N VAL A 524 -1.70 0.14 7.73
CA VAL A 524 -0.84 0.74 6.71
C VAL A 524 -0.73 -0.26 5.55
N PRO A 525 -1.29 0.02 4.37
CA PRO A 525 -0.99 -0.77 3.19
C PRO A 525 0.50 -0.62 2.86
N TYR A 526 1.12 -1.73 2.42
CA TYR A 526 2.55 -1.89 2.12
C TYR A 526 3.17 -0.88 1.11
N TYR A 527 2.40 0.08 0.55
CA TYR A 527 2.82 0.90 -0.60
C TYR A 527 3.24 2.34 -0.29
N ALA A 528 3.33 2.77 0.98
CA ALA A 528 3.71 4.15 1.31
C ALA A 528 4.82 4.24 2.36
N ALA A 529 6.04 3.80 2.02
CA ALA A 529 7.21 3.90 2.89
C ALA A 529 7.48 5.35 3.37
N GLY A 530 7.20 6.36 2.54
CA GLY A 530 7.37 7.77 2.89
C GLY A 530 6.32 8.37 3.84
N ARG A 531 5.11 7.77 3.93
CA ARG A 531 4.03 8.27 4.82
C ARG A 531 4.04 7.62 6.19
N ARG A 532 4.87 6.57 6.37
CA ARG A 532 4.93 5.74 7.57
C ARG A 532 5.47 6.52 8.77
N GLN A 533 6.45 7.40 8.58
CA GLN A 533 7.09 8.10 9.69
C GLN A 533 6.11 9.01 10.44
N GLY A 534 5.38 9.89 9.75
CA GLY A 534 4.39 10.77 10.40
C GLY A 534 3.25 9.99 11.07
N ILE A 535 2.83 8.86 10.49
CA ILE A 535 1.85 7.96 11.12
C ILE A 535 2.42 7.36 12.42
N LEU A 536 3.68 6.92 12.42
CA LEU A 536 4.34 6.37 13.60
C LEU A 536 4.57 7.43 14.67
N GLU A 537 4.91 8.66 14.29
CA GLU A 537 5.09 9.79 15.21
C GLU A 537 3.79 10.14 15.92
N VAL A 538 2.69 10.28 15.18
CA VAL A 538 1.36 10.43 15.76
C VAL A 538 1.03 9.22 16.64
N GLY A 539 1.24 8.00 16.13
CA GLY A 539 1.03 6.78 16.91
C GLY A 539 1.79 6.76 18.25
N ALA A 540 3.05 7.20 18.26
CA ALA A 540 3.90 7.26 19.45
C ALA A 540 3.44 8.33 20.45
N ARG A 541 2.96 9.49 19.99
CA ARG A 541 2.35 10.53 20.84
C ARG A 541 1.12 9.96 21.56
N TYR A 542 0.22 9.33 20.80
CA TYR A 542 -1.00 8.73 21.35
C TYR A 542 -0.71 7.52 22.25
N ALA A 543 0.35 6.74 22.00
CA ALA A 543 0.72 5.61 22.84
C ALA A 543 1.14 6.00 24.27
N LYS A 544 1.51 7.27 24.49
CA LYS A 544 1.83 7.81 25.83
C LYS A 544 0.59 8.25 26.62
N ARG A 545 -0.57 8.36 25.96
CA ARG A 545 -1.82 8.81 26.58
C ARG A 545 -2.36 7.75 27.52
N GLN A 546 -2.74 8.15 28.73
CA GLN A 546 -3.47 7.35 29.69
C GLN A 546 -4.96 7.73 29.69
N HIS A 547 -5.68 7.20 30.67
CA HIS A 547 -7.06 7.60 30.95
C HIS A 547 -7.12 9.09 31.29
N VAL A 548 -8.14 9.81 30.81
CA VAL A 548 -8.30 11.28 30.96
C VAL A 548 -8.15 11.78 32.40
N ARG A 549 -8.57 10.96 33.37
CA ARG A 549 -8.36 11.17 34.82
C ARG A 549 -6.88 11.39 35.18
N ASN A 550 -5.99 10.53 34.68
CA ASN A 550 -4.56 10.59 34.99
C ASN A 550 -3.82 11.58 34.10
N ASP A 551 -4.21 11.65 32.82
CA ASP A 551 -3.57 12.51 31.83
C ASP A 551 -3.84 14.00 32.05
N LEU A 552 -5.01 14.36 32.55
CA LEU A 552 -5.45 15.75 32.62
C LEU A 552 -6.00 16.14 33.98
N ALA A 553 -6.98 15.41 34.51
CA ALA A 553 -7.72 15.86 35.69
C ALA A 553 -6.82 15.96 36.93
N LEU A 554 -6.07 14.90 37.23
CA LEU A 554 -5.11 14.87 38.33
C LEU A 554 -4.04 15.97 38.20
N PRO A 555 -3.31 16.06 37.07
CA PRO A 555 -2.34 17.13 36.88
C PRO A 555 -2.95 18.53 36.93
N PHE A 556 -4.15 18.74 36.43
CA PHE A 556 -4.83 20.03 36.48
C PHE A 556 -5.11 20.44 37.93
N MET A 557 -5.60 19.53 38.77
CA MET A 557 -5.82 19.80 40.20
C MET A 557 -4.53 20.09 40.99
N LEU A 558 -3.39 19.59 40.52
CA LEU A 558 -2.09 19.77 41.18
C LEU A 558 -1.34 21.01 40.71
N PHE A 559 -1.38 21.31 39.42
CA PHE A 559 -0.48 22.29 38.80
C PHE A 559 -1.17 23.53 38.22
N ALA A 560 -2.50 23.52 38.04
CA ALA A 560 -3.20 24.67 37.48
C ALA A 560 -3.29 25.85 38.45
N GLY A 561 -3.41 27.08 37.93
CA GLY A 561 -3.62 28.29 38.73
C GLY A 561 -4.94 28.26 39.52
N GLU A 562 -4.99 28.98 40.64
CA GLU A 562 -6.18 29.01 41.53
C GLU A 562 -7.45 29.50 40.81
N GLU A 563 -7.32 30.46 39.89
CA GLU A 563 -8.44 30.98 39.10
C GLU A 563 -9.03 29.90 38.18
N ALA A 564 -8.16 29.15 37.48
CA ALA A 564 -8.56 28.07 36.59
C ALA A 564 -9.22 26.91 37.35
N GLN A 565 -8.69 26.54 38.52
CA GLN A 565 -9.29 25.54 39.41
C GLN A 565 -10.66 25.99 39.93
N THR A 566 -10.78 27.25 40.36
CA THR A 566 -12.04 27.80 40.86
C THR A 566 -13.11 27.82 39.78
N ALA A 567 -12.75 28.22 38.55
CA ALA A 567 -13.67 28.22 37.41
C ALA A 567 -14.14 26.80 37.06
N LEU A 568 -13.24 25.81 37.08
CA LEU A 568 -13.58 24.40 36.86
C LEU A 568 -14.56 23.90 37.92
N ASN A 569 -14.26 24.11 39.20
CA ASN A 569 -15.11 23.67 40.32
C ASN A 569 -16.51 24.29 40.25
N ALA A 570 -16.60 25.59 39.95
CA ALA A 570 -17.86 26.28 39.77
C ALA A 570 -18.70 25.66 38.63
N ARG A 571 -18.06 25.29 37.51
CA ARG A 571 -18.75 24.64 36.38
C ARG A 571 -19.19 23.22 36.73
N VAL A 572 -18.33 22.41 37.35
CA VAL A 572 -18.60 21.01 37.74
C VAL A 572 -19.80 20.91 38.69
N ALA A 573 -19.95 21.88 39.60
CA ALA A 573 -21.09 21.96 40.52
C ALA A 573 -22.45 22.09 39.80
N THR A 574 -22.45 22.63 38.58
CA THR A 574 -23.68 22.85 37.78
C THR A 574 -24.04 21.70 36.84
N TRP A 575 -23.21 20.66 36.74
CA TRP A 575 -23.45 19.54 35.82
C TRP A 575 -24.76 18.80 36.09
N THR A 576 -25.39 18.34 35.02
CA THR A 576 -26.61 17.53 35.03
C THR A 576 -26.47 16.37 34.05
N ALA A 577 -27.27 15.30 34.18
CA ALA A 577 -27.31 14.25 33.15
C ALA A 577 -27.61 14.79 31.74
N ALA A 578 -28.34 15.90 31.63
CA ALA A 578 -28.66 16.52 30.35
C ALA A 578 -27.41 17.09 29.65
N ASP A 579 -26.33 17.36 30.39
CA ASP A 579 -25.08 17.84 29.80
C ASP A 579 -24.34 16.74 29.01
N LEU A 580 -24.58 15.45 29.33
CA LEU A 580 -24.02 14.29 28.61
C LEU A 580 -24.77 13.92 27.33
N ALA A 581 -26.04 14.32 27.19
CA ALA A 581 -26.85 13.99 26.01
C ALA A 581 -26.33 14.68 24.73
N CYS A 582 -25.91 13.88 23.76
CA CYS A 582 -25.44 14.30 22.44
C CYS A 582 -26.58 14.62 21.47
N PHE A 583 -27.79 14.10 21.72
CA PHE A 583 -28.96 14.30 20.85
C PHE A 583 -30.20 14.70 21.64
N GLU A 584 -31.18 15.35 20.98
CA GLU A 584 -32.44 15.78 21.62
C GLU A 584 -33.31 14.61 22.07
N ASP A 585 -33.32 13.49 21.33
CA ASP A 585 -34.07 12.28 21.67
C ASP A 585 -33.63 11.64 22.99
N GLN A 586 -32.32 11.72 23.30
CA GLN A 586 -31.75 11.14 24.53
C GLN A 586 -32.27 11.82 25.81
N LEU A 587 -32.71 13.08 25.72
CA LEU A 587 -33.27 13.80 26.86
C LEU A 587 -34.62 13.24 27.33
N GLN A 588 -35.30 12.48 26.47
CA GLN A 588 -36.59 11.85 26.77
C GLN A 588 -36.45 10.39 27.23
N ASP A 589 -35.24 9.81 27.13
CA ASP A 589 -34.97 8.44 27.55
C ASP A 589 -34.62 8.40 29.03
N THR A 590 -35.58 7.99 29.86
CA THR A 590 -35.41 7.94 31.32
C THR A 590 -34.34 6.94 31.78
N GLY A 591 -34.13 5.83 31.04
CA GLY A 591 -33.13 4.84 31.36
C GLY A 591 -31.71 5.36 31.10
N LEU A 592 -31.52 5.98 29.94
CA LEU A 592 -30.24 6.60 29.57
C LEU A 592 -29.90 7.80 30.46
N MET A 593 -30.89 8.62 30.81
CA MET A 593 -30.69 9.76 31.72
C MET A 593 -30.25 9.34 33.13
N ALA A 594 -30.80 8.24 33.65
CA ALA A 594 -30.35 7.68 34.93
C ALA A 594 -28.91 7.12 34.86
N GLU A 595 -28.49 6.62 33.71
CA GLU A 595 -27.09 6.23 33.48
C GLU A 595 -26.17 7.46 33.40
N PHE A 596 -26.60 8.53 32.71
CA PHE A 596 -25.87 9.79 32.68
C PHE A 596 -25.73 10.43 34.06
N ASP A 597 -26.74 10.36 34.92
CA ASP A 597 -26.63 10.87 36.29
C ASP A 597 -25.54 10.12 37.08
N ARG A 598 -25.47 8.78 36.95
CA ARG A 598 -24.39 7.99 37.55
C ARG A 598 -23.02 8.37 37.01
N GLN A 599 -22.91 8.63 35.71
CA GLN A 599 -21.65 9.02 35.07
C GLN A 599 -21.18 10.42 35.51
N VAL A 600 -22.09 11.40 35.59
CA VAL A 600 -21.77 12.75 36.09
C VAL A 600 -21.26 12.68 37.51
N GLU A 601 -21.90 11.89 38.38
CA GLU A 601 -21.47 11.74 39.77
C GLU A 601 -20.07 11.11 39.87
N ARG A 602 -19.77 10.12 39.01
CA ARG A 602 -18.43 9.53 38.92
C ARG A 602 -17.38 10.56 38.50
N TYR A 603 -17.67 11.38 37.49
CA TYR A 603 -16.73 12.42 37.03
C TYR A 603 -16.50 13.50 38.09
N ARG A 604 -17.51 13.85 38.88
CA ARG A 604 -17.38 14.77 40.02
C ARG A 604 -16.40 14.24 41.07
N VAL A 605 -16.51 12.95 41.41
CA VAL A 605 -15.58 12.31 42.35
C VAL A 605 -14.14 12.35 41.85
N ASP A 606 -13.94 12.09 40.55
CA ASP A 606 -12.60 12.13 39.93
C ASP A 606 -12.01 13.55 39.90
N LEU A 607 -12.84 14.60 40.00
CA LEU A 607 -12.46 16.01 40.00
C LEU A 607 -12.47 16.68 41.39
N ASP A 608 -12.81 15.93 42.44
CA ASP A 608 -12.83 16.45 43.80
C ASP A 608 -11.46 16.26 44.46
N ARG A 609 -10.81 17.39 44.76
CA ARG A 609 -9.49 17.44 45.38
C ARG A 609 -9.44 16.77 46.75
N THR A 610 -10.55 16.68 47.47
CA THR A 610 -10.61 15.98 48.77
C THR A 610 -10.41 14.47 48.66
N ASN A 611 -10.63 13.91 47.46
CA ASN A 611 -10.43 12.49 47.19
C ASN A 611 -8.98 12.18 46.78
N ILE A 612 -8.11 13.17 46.59
CA ILE A 612 -6.70 12.98 46.25
C ILE A 612 -5.90 12.67 47.52
N LYS A 613 -5.19 11.54 47.51
CA LYS A 613 -4.25 11.14 48.56
C LYS A 613 -2.82 11.13 48.03
N PHE A 614 -1.92 11.55 48.89
CA PHE A 614 -0.48 11.54 48.67
C PHE A 614 0.12 10.46 49.57
N GLU A 615 0.74 9.45 48.96
CA GLU A 615 1.47 8.41 49.66
C GLU A 615 2.93 8.44 49.22
N GLN A 616 3.85 8.45 50.18
CA GLN A 616 5.27 8.39 49.87
C GLN A 616 5.67 6.91 49.80
N VAL A 617 6.09 6.47 48.61
CA VAL A 617 6.56 5.11 48.36
C VAL A 617 7.99 5.24 47.84
N ASP A 618 8.96 4.80 48.64
CA ASP A 618 10.39 5.03 48.44
C ASP A 618 10.73 6.54 48.27
N ASP A 619 11.51 6.90 47.25
CA ASP A 619 11.87 8.28 46.88
C ASP A 619 10.85 8.94 45.93
N GLN A 620 9.66 8.35 45.75
CA GLN A 620 8.61 8.88 44.86
C GLN A 620 7.32 9.21 45.62
N LEU A 621 6.71 10.34 45.28
CA LEU A 621 5.39 10.72 45.77
C LEU A 621 4.33 10.10 44.85
N GLN A 622 3.64 9.07 45.33
CA GLN A 622 2.52 8.47 44.63
C GLN A 622 1.23 9.26 44.92
N VAL A 623 0.57 9.72 43.85
CA VAL A 623 -0.73 10.41 43.95
C VAL A 623 -1.83 9.46 43.49
N SER A 624 -2.84 9.25 44.33
CA SER A 624 -4.00 8.41 44.00
C SER A 624 -5.31 9.14 44.33
N ILE A 625 -6.38 8.87 43.57
CA ILE A 625 -7.73 9.31 43.93
C ILE A 625 -8.44 8.12 44.56
N VAL A 626 -8.84 8.28 45.82
CA VAL A 626 -9.62 7.30 46.58
C VAL A 626 -11.09 7.71 46.53
N PRO A 627 -11.93 7.05 45.72
CA PRO A 627 -13.34 7.40 45.62
C PRO A 627 -14.10 7.13 46.94
N PRO A 628 -15.16 7.89 47.25
CA PRO A 628 -16.02 7.64 48.40
C PRO A 628 -16.62 6.22 48.37
N ALA A 629 -16.84 5.63 49.55
CA ALA A 629 -17.28 4.23 49.72
C ALA A 629 -18.43 3.73 48.79
N PRO A 630 -19.55 4.48 48.58
CA PRO A 630 -20.63 4.02 47.70
C PRO A 630 -20.23 3.95 46.22
N ILE A 631 -19.34 4.84 45.77
CA ILE A 631 -18.83 4.86 44.39
C ILE A 631 -17.67 3.88 44.23
N ALA A 632 -16.88 3.66 45.28
CA ALA A 632 -15.87 2.60 45.32
C ALA A 632 -16.48 1.19 45.13
N GLN A 633 -17.68 0.92 45.69
CA GLN A 633 -18.41 -0.33 45.46
C GLN A 633 -18.91 -0.46 44.01
N GLN A 634 -19.38 0.63 43.40
CA GLN A 634 -19.76 0.64 41.98
C GLN A 634 -18.55 0.44 41.06
N ILE A 635 -17.41 1.09 41.35
CA ILE A 635 -16.16 0.91 40.63
C ILE A 635 -15.67 -0.53 40.78
N ALA A 636 -15.69 -1.11 41.98
CA ALA A 636 -15.34 -2.52 42.18
C ALA A 636 -16.25 -3.47 41.40
N THR A 637 -17.54 -3.16 41.28
CA THR A 637 -18.49 -3.94 40.46
C THR A 637 -18.17 -3.82 38.97
N LEU A 638 -17.85 -2.62 38.48
CA LEU A 638 -17.44 -2.38 37.10
C LEU A 638 -16.07 -3.01 36.80
N ASP A 639 -15.11 -2.94 37.72
CA ASP A 639 -13.80 -3.59 37.61
C ASP A 639 -13.96 -5.11 37.61
N GLN A 640 -14.91 -5.66 38.36
CA GLN A 640 -15.24 -7.09 38.31
C GLN A 640 -15.85 -7.47 36.95
N GLN A 641 -16.65 -6.61 36.33
CA GLN A 641 -17.15 -6.80 34.96
C GLN A 641 -16.02 -6.67 33.91
N GLN A 642 -15.11 -5.71 34.07
CA GLN A 642 -13.94 -5.50 33.22
C GLN A 642 -12.89 -6.62 33.37
N ALA A 643 -12.79 -7.22 34.56
CA ALA A 643 -11.90 -8.34 34.84
C ALA A 643 -12.23 -9.56 33.95
N GLY A 644 -13.51 -9.79 33.67
CA GLY A 644 -13.95 -10.81 32.71
C GLY A 644 -13.43 -10.56 31.30
N PHE A 645 -13.52 -9.30 30.83
CA PHE A 645 -12.95 -8.90 29.53
C PHE A 645 -11.43 -9.06 29.48
N ASN A 646 -10.72 -8.62 30.51
CA ASN A 646 -9.27 -8.73 30.60
C ASN A 646 -8.82 -10.21 30.68
N ALA A 647 -9.56 -11.05 31.38
CA ALA A 647 -9.32 -12.48 31.44
C ALA A 647 -9.53 -13.15 30.06
N ALA A 648 -10.65 -12.87 29.39
CA ALA A 648 -10.94 -13.38 28.05
C ALA A 648 -9.89 -12.93 27.02
N SER A 649 -9.50 -11.65 27.04
CA SER A 649 -8.49 -11.07 26.16
C SER A 649 -7.12 -11.71 26.35
N ARG A 650 -6.68 -11.89 27.61
CA ARG A 650 -5.40 -12.56 27.93
C ARG A 650 -5.40 -14.00 27.45
N LEU A 651 -6.49 -14.74 27.70
CA LEU A 651 -6.64 -16.13 27.27
C LEU A 651 -6.62 -16.26 25.74
N MET A 652 -7.33 -15.38 25.03
CA MET A 652 -7.31 -15.31 23.56
C MET A 652 -5.90 -15.07 23.01
N LEU A 653 -5.20 -14.05 23.51
CA LEU A 653 -3.86 -13.72 23.04
C LEU A 653 -2.86 -14.85 23.31
N TRP A 654 -2.94 -15.47 24.50
CA TRP A 654 -2.11 -16.62 24.85
C TRP A 654 -2.33 -17.79 23.88
N GLY A 655 -3.59 -18.16 23.63
CA GLY A 655 -3.94 -19.29 22.76
C GLY A 655 -3.55 -19.06 21.30
N ILE A 656 -3.89 -17.89 20.74
CA ILE A 656 -3.57 -17.56 19.32
C ILE A 656 -2.05 -17.54 19.10
N ARG A 657 -1.30 -16.84 19.97
CA ARG A 657 0.17 -16.77 19.85
C ARG A 657 0.81 -18.15 20.00
N GLY A 658 0.31 -18.97 20.92
CA GLY A 658 0.80 -20.33 21.10
C GLY A 658 0.63 -21.19 19.83
N LEU A 659 -0.53 -21.08 19.16
CA LEU A 659 -0.78 -21.76 17.89
C LEU A 659 0.07 -21.22 16.73
N GLU A 660 0.29 -19.90 16.66
CA GLU A 660 1.09 -19.26 15.60
C GLU A 660 2.58 -19.57 15.72
N GLN A 661 3.13 -19.51 16.93
CA GLN A 661 4.53 -19.82 17.22
C GLN A 661 4.78 -21.34 17.34
N ASN A 662 3.71 -22.13 17.40
CA ASN A 662 3.74 -23.57 17.60
C ASN A 662 4.53 -23.96 18.87
N ALA A 663 4.33 -23.20 19.95
CA ALA A 663 5.00 -23.34 21.25
C ALA A 663 4.12 -22.83 22.39
N LEU A 664 4.20 -23.46 23.58
CA LEU A 664 3.54 -22.95 24.79
C LEU A 664 4.13 -21.58 25.17
N GLN A 665 3.28 -20.67 25.67
CA GLN A 665 3.68 -19.31 25.99
C GLN A 665 3.93 -19.15 27.49
N ASP A 666 5.06 -18.53 27.86
CA ASP A 666 5.46 -18.32 29.26
C ASP A 666 4.55 -17.34 30.02
N THR A 667 3.65 -16.62 29.33
CA THR A 667 2.78 -15.62 29.96
C THR A 667 1.66 -16.23 30.80
N MET A 668 1.34 -17.51 30.62
CA MET A 668 0.33 -18.24 31.39
C MET A 668 0.64 -19.73 31.36
N ASP A 669 0.57 -20.38 32.52
CA ASP A 669 0.73 -21.82 32.64
C ASP A 669 -0.42 -22.59 31.95
N LEU A 670 -0.15 -23.80 31.45
CA LEU A 670 -1.12 -24.61 30.72
C LEU A 670 -2.33 -24.99 31.58
N ASP A 671 -2.13 -25.43 32.82
CA ASP A 671 -3.23 -25.84 33.70
C ASP A 671 -4.07 -24.62 34.10
N ALA A 672 -3.41 -23.49 34.39
CA ALA A 672 -4.09 -22.22 34.66
C ALA A 672 -4.93 -21.71 33.46
N ALA A 673 -4.43 -21.89 32.23
CA ALA A 673 -5.17 -21.54 31.02
C ALA A 673 -6.39 -22.44 30.81
N ILE A 674 -6.28 -23.74 31.09
CA ILE A 674 -7.41 -24.70 31.01
C ILE A 674 -8.47 -24.35 32.04
N GLU A 675 -8.09 -24.12 33.30
CA GLU A 675 -9.02 -23.72 34.37
C GLU A 675 -9.76 -22.43 34.02
N LEU A 676 -9.02 -21.43 33.52
CA LEU A 676 -9.60 -20.17 33.10
C LEU A 676 -10.55 -20.36 31.91
N ALA A 677 -10.18 -21.17 30.91
CA ALA A 677 -11.05 -21.50 29.79
C ALA A 677 -12.33 -22.22 30.21
N GLN A 678 -12.25 -23.16 31.15
CA GLN A 678 -13.40 -23.89 31.69
C GLN A 678 -14.34 -23.01 32.52
N SER A 679 -13.81 -21.93 33.14
CA SER A 679 -14.64 -20.95 33.85
C SER A 679 -15.60 -20.18 32.93
N PHE A 680 -15.26 -20.06 31.64
CA PHE A 680 -16.14 -19.50 30.62
C PHE A 680 -17.04 -20.62 30.08
N ASN A 681 -18.35 -20.59 30.37
CA ASN A 681 -19.30 -21.63 29.96
C ASN A 681 -19.34 -21.82 28.42
N ALA A 682 -18.58 -22.79 27.91
CA ALA A 682 -18.34 -23.01 26.48
C ALA A 682 -19.62 -23.27 25.67
N SER A 683 -20.63 -23.91 26.26
CA SER A 683 -21.83 -24.37 25.54
C SER A 683 -22.75 -23.24 25.07
N SER A 684 -22.81 -22.12 25.80
CA SER A 684 -23.60 -20.94 25.41
C SER A 684 -22.86 -19.99 24.47
N LEU A 685 -21.52 -19.95 24.55
CA LEU A 685 -20.67 -18.97 23.85
C LEU A 685 -20.65 -19.12 22.32
N PHE A 686 -20.85 -20.33 21.78
CA PHE A 686 -20.79 -20.58 20.34
C PHE A 686 -22.16 -20.55 19.64
N SER A 687 -23.25 -20.43 20.40
CA SER A 687 -24.63 -20.62 19.91
C SER A 687 -25.25 -19.39 19.21
N ASP A 688 -24.82 -18.17 19.57
CA ASP A 688 -25.35 -16.89 19.04
C ASP A 688 -24.21 -15.86 18.86
N TYR A 689 -23.43 -15.97 17.77
CA TYR A 689 -22.28 -15.10 17.50
C TYR A 689 -22.72 -13.80 16.81
N ARG A 690 -23.08 -12.78 17.61
CA ARG A 690 -23.46 -11.42 17.16
C ARG A 690 -22.40 -10.37 17.46
N LEU A 691 -22.09 -9.47 16.53
CA LEU A 691 -21.02 -8.46 16.70
C LEU A 691 -21.20 -7.57 17.94
N GLU A 692 -22.44 -7.35 18.38
CA GLU A 692 -22.78 -6.54 19.57
C GLU A 692 -22.29 -7.16 20.89
N ARG A 693 -21.95 -8.47 20.91
CA ARG A 693 -21.49 -9.20 22.11
C ARG A 693 -19.99 -9.48 22.10
N PHE A 694 -19.20 -8.44 21.84
CA PHE A 694 -17.75 -8.54 21.68
C PHE A 694 -17.02 -9.29 22.81
N ASN A 695 -17.43 -9.11 24.07
CA ASN A 695 -16.80 -9.80 25.21
C ASN A 695 -17.01 -11.32 25.15
N GLU A 696 -18.20 -11.77 24.75
CA GLU A 696 -18.50 -13.19 24.56
C GLU A 696 -17.68 -13.76 23.39
N HIS A 697 -17.40 -12.97 22.35
CA HIS A 697 -16.56 -13.38 21.23
C HIS A 697 -15.10 -13.60 21.62
N LEU A 698 -14.54 -12.69 22.42
CA LEU A 698 -13.19 -12.84 22.95
C LEU A 698 -13.07 -14.09 23.83
N ALA A 699 -14.08 -14.32 24.68
CA ALA A 699 -14.14 -15.52 25.52
C ALA A 699 -14.25 -16.79 24.65
N ALA A 700 -15.17 -16.81 23.67
CA ALA A 700 -15.36 -17.92 22.74
C ALA A 700 -14.06 -18.27 22.00
N GLN A 701 -13.35 -17.26 21.48
CA GLN A 701 -12.08 -17.47 20.79
C GLN A 701 -10.97 -17.90 21.75
N GLY A 702 -10.89 -17.33 22.95
CA GLY A 702 -9.91 -17.73 23.96
C GLY A 702 -10.08 -19.19 24.40
N VAL A 703 -11.33 -19.61 24.62
CA VAL A 703 -11.68 -20.99 24.94
C VAL A 703 -11.34 -21.93 23.79
N ALA A 704 -11.73 -21.59 22.55
CA ALA A 704 -11.43 -22.40 21.36
C ALA A 704 -9.91 -22.50 21.09
N ALA A 705 -9.18 -21.40 21.23
CA ALA A 705 -7.72 -21.35 21.06
C ALA A 705 -7.01 -22.19 22.13
N THR A 706 -7.47 -22.13 23.38
CA THR A 706 -6.94 -22.96 24.47
C THR A 706 -7.14 -24.44 24.20
N ALA A 707 -8.36 -24.86 23.82
CA ALA A 707 -8.63 -26.24 23.43
C ALA A 707 -7.75 -26.69 22.26
N ALA A 708 -7.52 -25.82 21.27
CA ALA A 708 -6.64 -26.12 20.15
C ALA A 708 -5.15 -26.22 20.55
N VAL A 709 -4.69 -25.39 21.49
CA VAL A 709 -3.34 -25.50 22.08
C VAL A 709 -3.19 -26.84 22.81
N VAL A 710 -4.18 -27.24 23.61
CA VAL A 710 -4.17 -28.55 24.30
C VAL A 710 -4.11 -29.69 23.28
N ALA A 711 -4.95 -29.65 22.25
CA ALA A 711 -4.95 -30.64 21.19
C ALA A 711 -3.59 -30.76 20.47
N ARG A 712 -2.93 -29.63 20.19
CA ARG A 712 -1.74 -29.56 19.33
C ARG A 712 -0.41 -29.66 20.06
N LEU A 713 -0.29 -29.03 21.23
CA LEU A 713 0.99 -28.76 21.89
C LEU A 713 1.12 -29.40 23.28
N ALA A 714 0.02 -29.75 23.94
CA ALA A 714 0.10 -30.35 25.28
C ALA A 714 0.66 -31.79 25.23
N PRO A 715 1.39 -32.24 26.27
CA PRO A 715 1.80 -33.64 26.42
C PRO A 715 0.62 -34.62 26.34
N ASP A 716 0.84 -35.85 25.86
CA ASP A 716 -0.24 -36.85 25.68
C ASP A 716 -1.04 -37.09 26.97
N ALA A 717 -0.38 -37.17 28.13
CA ALA A 717 -1.03 -37.34 29.42
C ALA A 717 -1.98 -36.18 29.80
N ALA A 718 -1.64 -34.94 29.41
CA ALA A 718 -2.47 -33.76 29.66
C ALA A 718 -3.66 -33.70 28.69
N LEU A 719 -3.42 -34.05 27.41
CA LEU A 719 -4.50 -34.17 26.42
C LEU A 719 -5.49 -35.25 26.83
N ASP A 720 -5.03 -36.42 27.27
CA ASP A 720 -5.90 -37.54 27.65
C ASP A 720 -6.79 -37.19 28.84
N ARG A 721 -6.28 -36.42 29.82
CA ARG A 721 -7.06 -35.92 30.96
C ARG A 721 -8.22 -35.01 30.55
N HIS A 722 -8.02 -34.18 29.52
CA HIS A 722 -8.97 -33.15 29.09
C HIS A 722 -9.63 -33.45 27.73
N ARG A 723 -9.48 -34.67 27.21
CA ARG A 723 -9.82 -35.04 25.82
C ARG A 723 -11.28 -34.79 25.47
N GLU A 724 -12.19 -35.10 26.40
CA GLU A 724 -13.64 -34.90 26.22
C GLU A 724 -13.96 -33.40 26.08
N TRP A 725 -13.55 -32.59 27.06
CA TRP A 725 -13.74 -31.13 27.03
C TRP A 725 -13.11 -30.47 25.78
N VAL A 726 -11.89 -30.85 25.42
CA VAL A 726 -11.21 -30.34 24.23
C VAL A 726 -12.01 -30.67 22.97
N THR A 727 -12.49 -31.91 22.86
CA THR A 727 -13.25 -32.37 21.69
C THR A 727 -14.58 -31.65 21.58
N GLU A 728 -15.36 -31.58 22.66
CA GLU A 728 -16.65 -30.88 22.69
C GLU A 728 -16.50 -29.38 22.37
N THR A 729 -15.50 -28.73 22.96
CA THR A 729 -15.22 -27.31 22.74
C THR A 729 -14.87 -27.02 21.28
N LEU A 730 -13.99 -27.82 20.68
CA LEU A 730 -13.59 -27.62 19.29
C LEU A 730 -14.73 -27.93 18.31
N LEU A 731 -15.60 -28.89 18.63
CA LEU A 731 -16.80 -29.18 17.85
C LEU A 731 -17.81 -28.03 17.92
N ALA A 732 -18.04 -27.47 19.11
CA ALA A 732 -18.92 -26.33 19.29
C ALA A 732 -18.38 -25.07 18.59
N ALA A 733 -17.08 -24.81 18.69
CA ALA A 733 -16.42 -23.71 17.99
C ALA A 733 -16.45 -23.86 16.46
N ALA A 734 -16.46 -25.09 15.94
CA ALA A 734 -16.61 -25.35 14.51
C ALA A 734 -18.03 -25.08 14.00
N ASP A 735 -19.05 -25.21 14.84
CA ASP A 735 -20.47 -25.02 14.52
C ASP A 735 -20.97 -23.58 14.84
N VAL A 736 -20.06 -22.63 15.06
CA VAL A 736 -20.41 -21.24 15.41
C VAL A 736 -21.31 -20.60 14.33
N LYS A 737 -22.48 -20.10 14.75
CA LYS A 737 -23.44 -19.43 13.86
C LYS A 737 -23.19 -17.93 13.82
N ARG A 738 -22.74 -17.43 12.67
CA ARG A 738 -22.57 -15.99 12.39
C ARG A 738 -23.91 -15.42 11.93
N VAL A 739 -24.43 -14.40 12.60
CA VAL A 739 -25.79 -13.88 12.37
C VAL A 739 -25.79 -12.56 11.57
N ASP A 740 -24.66 -11.84 11.50
CA ASP A 740 -24.56 -10.53 10.84
C ASP A 740 -24.19 -10.62 9.35
N GLU A 741 -25.20 -10.58 8.47
CA GLU A 741 -25.04 -10.69 7.02
C GLU A 741 -24.20 -9.56 6.38
N MET A 742 -24.08 -8.39 7.02
CA MET A 742 -23.40 -7.22 6.45
C MET A 742 -21.88 -7.40 6.32
N PHE A 743 -21.25 -8.18 7.22
CA PHE A 743 -19.79 -8.36 7.27
C PHE A 743 -19.33 -9.79 6.94
N ASP A 744 -20.28 -10.72 6.77
CA ASP A 744 -20.03 -12.13 6.44
C ASP A 744 -20.00 -12.33 4.91
N PHE A 745 -18.84 -12.08 4.29
CA PHE A 745 -18.57 -12.30 2.85
C PHE A 745 -17.36 -13.22 2.62
N ASP A 746 -17.25 -13.85 1.44
CA ASP A 746 -16.29 -14.95 1.16
C ASP A 746 -14.79 -14.56 1.26
N GLY A 747 -14.46 -13.27 1.37
CA GLY A 747 -13.10 -12.77 1.58
C GLY A 747 -12.89 -12.09 2.93
N ALA A 748 -13.87 -12.14 3.83
CA ALA A 748 -13.75 -11.54 5.15
C ALA A 748 -12.65 -12.25 5.96
N TYR A 749 -11.72 -11.46 6.50
CA TYR A 749 -10.71 -11.96 7.42
C TYR A 749 -11.13 -11.63 8.86
N MET A 750 -11.46 -12.66 9.62
CA MET A 750 -11.81 -12.57 11.03
C MET A 750 -10.71 -13.27 11.82
N GLY A 751 -9.58 -12.59 12.02
CA GLY A 751 -8.39 -13.18 12.67
C GLY A 751 -8.65 -13.77 14.07
N SER A 752 -9.73 -13.35 14.73
CA SER A 752 -10.17 -13.83 16.05
C SER A 752 -11.36 -14.80 15.98
N ASP A 753 -11.60 -15.47 14.85
CA ASP A 753 -12.73 -16.40 14.70
C ASP A 753 -12.48 -17.75 15.41
N PRO A 754 -13.40 -18.20 16.31
CA PRO A 754 -13.36 -19.52 16.96
C PRO A 754 -13.16 -20.70 16.01
N ALA A 755 -13.73 -20.64 14.81
CA ALA A 755 -13.64 -21.70 13.82
C ALA A 755 -12.20 -21.88 13.28
N THR A 756 -11.39 -20.82 13.30
CA THR A 756 -9.97 -20.89 12.93
C THR A 756 -9.17 -21.72 13.93
N SER A 757 -9.42 -21.51 15.22
CA SER A 757 -8.83 -22.31 16.30
C SER A 757 -9.35 -23.75 16.26
N ALA A 758 -10.65 -23.92 16.04
CA ALA A 758 -11.27 -25.24 15.85
C ALA A 758 -10.61 -26.02 14.71
N ALA A 759 -10.38 -25.39 13.56
CA ALA A 759 -9.71 -26.00 12.42
C ALA A 759 -8.31 -26.55 12.77
N ARG A 760 -7.49 -25.76 13.48
CA ARG A 760 -6.16 -26.18 13.94
C ARG A 760 -6.23 -27.31 14.98
N GLY A 761 -7.13 -27.19 15.96
CA GLY A 761 -7.30 -28.16 17.05
C GLY A 761 -7.85 -29.51 16.58
N LEU A 762 -8.92 -29.51 15.77
CA LEU A 762 -9.51 -30.73 15.23
C LEU A 762 -8.51 -31.48 14.33
N SER A 763 -7.72 -30.76 13.52
CA SER A 763 -6.66 -31.38 12.72
C SER A 763 -5.61 -32.08 13.58
N ALA A 764 -5.22 -31.45 14.70
CA ALA A 764 -4.27 -32.02 15.66
C ALA A 764 -4.85 -33.25 16.40
N LEU A 765 -6.13 -33.21 16.79
CA LEU A 765 -6.79 -34.36 17.42
C LEU A 765 -6.83 -35.58 16.49
N VAL A 766 -7.13 -35.38 15.20
CA VAL A 766 -7.10 -36.47 14.22
C VAL A 766 -5.68 -37.05 14.05
N ALA A 767 -4.66 -36.19 14.09
CA ALA A 767 -3.26 -36.63 14.04
C ALA A 767 -2.84 -37.43 15.29
N ARG A 768 -3.42 -37.12 16.45
CA ARG A 768 -3.14 -37.77 17.76
C ARG A 768 -4.15 -38.85 18.14
N GLY A 769 -4.66 -39.58 17.14
CA GLY A 769 -5.48 -40.78 17.35
C GLY A 769 -6.94 -40.56 17.73
N GLY A 770 -7.49 -39.35 17.56
CA GLY A 770 -8.92 -39.09 17.76
C GLY A 770 -9.83 -39.85 16.78
N ASP A 771 -11.10 -40.04 17.14
CA ASP A 771 -12.07 -40.78 16.30
C ASP A 771 -12.30 -40.07 14.96
N ARG A 772 -11.67 -40.62 13.92
CA ARG A 772 -11.73 -40.08 12.58
C ARG A 772 -13.14 -40.10 11.99
N ALA A 773 -13.98 -41.06 12.37
CA ALA A 773 -15.34 -41.14 11.84
C ALA A 773 -16.19 -39.95 12.33
N ALA A 774 -15.98 -39.52 13.58
CA ALA A 774 -16.63 -38.36 14.17
C ALA A 774 -16.03 -37.03 13.70
N LEU A 775 -14.70 -36.93 13.63
CA LEU A 775 -14.01 -35.65 13.41
C LEU A 775 -13.87 -35.27 11.92
N ALA A 776 -13.72 -36.24 11.01
CA ALA A 776 -13.48 -35.96 9.59
C ALA A 776 -14.61 -35.15 8.90
N PRO A 777 -15.90 -35.42 9.14
CA PRO A 777 -16.98 -34.58 8.58
C PRO A 777 -16.88 -33.12 9.04
N ARG A 778 -16.55 -32.88 10.30
CA ARG A 778 -16.42 -31.51 10.84
C ARG A 778 -15.21 -30.78 10.28
N LEU A 779 -14.10 -31.48 10.14
CA LEU A 779 -12.92 -30.93 9.50
C LEU A 779 -13.16 -30.58 8.03
N LEU A 780 -13.91 -31.39 7.29
CA LEU A 780 -14.27 -31.10 5.90
C LEU A 780 -15.24 -29.92 5.77
N MET A 781 -16.11 -29.71 6.74
CA MET A 781 -16.98 -28.53 6.79
C MET A 781 -16.12 -27.26 6.89
N LEU A 782 -15.14 -27.23 7.80
CA LEU A 782 -14.18 -26.12 7.94
C LEU A 782 -13.25 -25.99 6.73
N ALA A 783 -12.84 -27.10 6.12
CA ALA A 783 -12.00 -27.10 4.92
C ALA A 783 -12.72 -26.48 3.72
N THR A 784 -14.03 -26.68 3.64
CA THR A 784 -14.89 -26.10 2.61
C THR A 784 -15.57 -24.82 3.08
N ASP A 785 -15.12 -24.20 4.18
CA ASP A 785 -15.70 -22.95 4.67
C ASP A 785 -15.52 -21.83 3.63
N ARG A 786 -16.48 -20.91 3.61
CA ARG A 786 -16.46 -19.76 2.70
C ARG A 786 -15.27 -18.83 2.98
N HIS A 787 -14.74 -18.80 4.20
CA HIS A 787 -13.63 -17.93 4.59
C HIS A 787 -12.28 -18.58 4.33
N ASP A 788 -11.42 -17.90 3.57
CA ASP A 788 -10.11 -18.42 3.15
C ASP A 788 -9.19 -18.77 4.33
N HIS A 789 -9.24 -17.97 5.40
CA HIS A 789 -8.38 -18.14 6.57
C HIS A 789 -8.72 -19.38 7.41
N ILE A 790 -10.01 -19.78 7.47
CA ILE A 790 -10.45 -21.02 8.15
C ILE A 790 -9.99 -22.24 7.35
N ALA A 791 -10.19 -22.23 6.03
CA ALA A 791 -9.75 -23.30 5.16
C ALA A 791 -8.22 -23.46 5.18
N ALA A 792 -7.47 -22.34 5.17
CA ALA A 792 -6.02 -22.35 5.33
C ALA A 792 -5.58 -22.90 6.71
N ALA A 793 -6.29 -22.54 7.79
CA ALA A 793 -6.02 -23.06 9.12
C ALA A 793 -6.17 -24.59 9.19
N VAL A 794 -7.15 -25.17 8.49
CA VAL A 794 -7.25 -26.62 8.33
C VAL A 794 -5.99 -27.17 7.67
N VAL A 795 -5.59 -26.64 6.51
CA VAL A 795 -4.40 -27.13 5.77
C VAL A 795 -3.13 -27.10 6.64
N THR A 796 -2.90 -25.99 7.36
CA THR A 796 -1.75 -25.86 8.29
C THR A 796 -1.82 -26.78 9.51
N GLY A 797 -3.01 -27.27 9.84
CA GLY A 797 -3.26 -28.20 10.93
C GLY A 797 -3.00 -29.65 10.57
N LEU A 798 -3.04 -30.00 9.28
CA LEU A 798 -2.98 -31.39 8.82
C LEU A 798 -1.58 -31.99 9.00
N ASN A 799 -1.54 -33.23 9.49
CA ASN A 799 -0.32 -34.02 9.56
C ASN A 799 -0.16 -34.89 8.31
N PHE A 800 0.67 -34.42 7.37
CA PHE A 800 0.97 -35.14 6.12
C PHE A 800 1.97 -36.29 6.28
N LYS A 801 2.69 -36.38 7.42
CA LYS A 801 3.71 -37.40 7.64
C LYS A 801 3.11 -38.76 7.95
N ASP A 802 2.11 -38.78 8.85
CA ASP A 802 1.57 -40.03 9.38
C ASP A 802 0.37 -40.56 8.57
N ASP A 803 -0.41 -39.67 7.94
CA ASP A 803 -1.51 -40.07 7.03
C ASP A 803 -1.64 -39.14 5.80
N PRO A 804 -0.72 -39.27 4.83
CA PRO A 804 -0.69 -38.42 3.64
C PRO A 804 -1.98 -38.51 2.80
N ALA A 805 -2.64 -39.67 2.77
CA ALA A 805 -3.86 -39.86 1.98
C ALA A 805 -5.05 -39.08 2.58
N PHE A 806 -5.21 -39.12 3.90
CA PHE A 806 -6.24 -38.33 4.59
C PHE A 806 -5.96 -36.83 4.47
N ALA A 807 -4.73 -36.40 4.80
CA ALA A 807 -4.33 -35.00 4.74
C ALA A 807 -4.51 -34.43 3.32
N TRP A 808 -4.11 -35.18 2.29
CA TRP A 808 -4.31 -34.76 0.90
C TRP A 808 -5.78 -34.66 0.50
N ALA A 809 -6.63 -35.59 0.94
CA ALA A 809 -8.06 -35.55 0.63
C ALA A 809 -8.75 -34.31 1.24
N VAL A 810 -8.39 -33.94 2.48
CA VAL A 810 -8.91 -32.73 3.14
C VAL A 810 -8.35 -31.47 2.48
N ALA A 811 -7.04 -31.40 2.23
CA ALA A 811 -6.42 -30.26 1.55
C ALA A 811 -6.99 -30.07 0.13
N ARG A 812 -7.25 -31.13 -0.62
CA ARG A 812 -7.89 -31.06 -1.95
C ARG A 812 -9.29 -30.45 -1.90
N ALA A 813 -10.02 -30.66 -0.80
CA ALA A 813 -11.37 -30.12 -0.63
C ALA A 813 -11.37 -28.58 -0.53
N THR A 814 -10.32 -27.97 0.03
CA THR A 814 -10.22 -26.51 0.19
C THR A 814 -10.10 -25.76 -1.14
N PHE A 815 -9.50 -26.38 -2.15
CA PHE A 815 -9.35 -25.80 -3.49
C PHE A 815 -10.60 -25.93 -4.37
N ALA A 816 -11.58 -26.73 -3.96
CA ALA A 816 -12.68 -27.12 -4.83
C ALA A 816 -13.75 -26.03 -5.05
N ASP A 817 -13.78 -25.01 -4.20
CA ASP A 817 -14.64 -23.82 -4.33
C ASP A 817 -13.89 -22.56 -4.85
N ALA A 818 -12.60 -22.69 -5.17
CA ALA A 818 -11.81 -21.66 -5.85
C ALA A 818 -12.25 -21.40 -7.32
N GLN A 819 -13.44 -21.88 -7.69
CA GLN A 819 -14.04 -21.70 -9.00
C GLN A 819 -15.54 -21.48 -8.84
N TYR A 820 -16.10 -20.42 -9.42
CA TYR A 820 -17.52 -20.08 -9.24
C TYR A 820 -18.15 -19.45 -10.48
N TRP A 821 -19.44 -19.68 -10.68
CA TRP A 821 -20.17 -19.14 -11.83
C TRP A 821 -20.54 -17.66 -11.66
N ARG A 822 -20.23 -16.81 -12.67
CA ARG A 822 -20.44 -15.35 -12.63
C ARG A 822 -21.80 -14.88 -13.20
N GLY A 823 -22.53 -15.72 -13.93
CA GLY A 823 -23.75 -15.27 -14.63
C GLY A 823 -23.57 -14.98 -16.12
N LYS A 824 -24.70 -14.73 -16.82
CA LYS A 824 -24.75 -14.42 -18.27
C LYS A 824 -24.62 -12.92 -18.62
N ARG A 825 -24.74 -12.00 -17.66
CA ARG A 825 -24.71 -10.54 -17.91
C ARG A 825 -23.30 -9.95 -17.75
N PHE A 826 -22.97 -9.00 -18.62
CA PHE A 826 -21.61 -8.50 -18.83
C PHE A 826 -21.13 -7.51 -17.76
N TRP A 827 -22.05 -6.97 -16.94
CA TRP A 827 -21.79 -5.77 -16.13
C TRP A 827 -21.78 -6.05 -14.63
N GLU A 828 -22.67 -6.90 -14.08
CA GLU A 828 -22.65 -7.30 -12.66
C GLU A 828 -23.12 -8.76 -12.46
N PRO A 829 -22.39 -9.59 -11.68
CA PRO A 829 -22.88 -10.89 -11.22
C PRO A 829 -24.08 -10.69 -10.29
N ASN A 830 -25.13 -11.51 -10.40
CA ASN A 830 -26.15 -11.57 -9.34
C ASN A 830 -25.50 -12.19 -8.09
N PRO A 831 -25.32 -11.45 -6.98
CA PRO A 831 -24.59 -11.94 -5.81
C PRO A 831 -25.23 -13.18 -5.18
N GLN A 832 -26.57 -13.24 -5.15
CA GLN A 832 -27.30 -14.39 -4.62
C GLN A 832 -27.09 -15.65 -5.48
N ALA A 833 -27.04 -15.49 -6.81
CA ALA A 833 -26.78 -16.60 -7.72
C ALA A 833 -25.33 -17.13 -7.60
N VAL A 834 -24.36 -16.21 -7.41
CA VAL A 834 -22.96 -16.56 -7.13
C VAL A 834 -22.84 -17.32 -5.81
N ALA A 835 -23.45 -16.80 -4.74
CA ALA A 835 -23.44 -17.42 -3.41
C ALA A 835 -24.04 -18.84 -3.45
N LYS A 836 -25.17 -19.02 -4.15
CA LYS A 836 -25.82 -20.33 -4.32
C LYS A 836 -24.96 -21.32 -5.12
N ASP A 837 -24.28 -20.88 -6.18
CA ASP A 837 -23.36 -21.74 -6.94
C ASP A 837 -22.16 -22.16 -6.08
N ARG A 838 -21.57 -21.21 -5.33
CA ARG A 838 -20.47 -21.49 -4.40
C ARG A 838 -20.88 -22.48 -3.32
N GLN A 839 -22.04 -22.31 -2.69
CA GLN A 839 -22.58 -23.26 -1.72
C GLN A 839 -22.73 -24.67 -2.31
N LYS A 840 -23.32 -24.78 -3.51
CA LYS A 840 -23.48 -26.08 -4.20
C LYS A 840 -22.12 -26.74 -4.50
N ARG A 841 -21.10 -25.95 -4.83
CA ARG A 841 -19.75 -26.45 -5.08
C ARG A 841 -19.06 -26.92 -3.79
N ARG A 842 -19.21 -26.19 -2.68
CA ARG A 842 -18.77 -26.62 -1.36
C ARG A 842 -19.38 -27.96 -0.95
N GLU A 843 -20.70 -28.11 -1.10
CA GLU A 843 -21.39 -29.37 -0.82
C GLU A 843 -20.89 -30.54 -1.70
N LYS A 844 -20.61 -30.27 -2.98
CA LYS A 844 -20.04 -31.27 -3.89
C LYS A 844 -18.61 -31.64 -3.49
N ALA A 845 -17.79 -30.67 -3.12
CA ALA A 845 -16.42 -30.87 -2.64
C ALA A 845 -16.39 -31.71 -1.37
N PHE A 846 -17.23 -31.36 -0.40
CA PHE A 846 -17.42 -32.09 0.84
C PHE A 846 -17.75 -33.58 0.59
N LYS A 847 -18.76 -33.84 -0.24
CA LYS A 847 -19.16 -35.22 -0.59
C LYS A 847 -18.04 -35.98 -1.32
N ALA A 848 -17.32 -35.32 -2.23
CA ALA A 848 -16.22 -35.93 -2.95
C ALA A 848 -15.03 -36.27 -2.02
N ALA A 849 -14.71 -35.40 -1.06
CA ALA A 849 -13.64 -35.61 -0.11
C ALA A 849 -13.94 -36.77 0.87
N LEU A 850 -15.20 -36.93 1.31
CA LEU A 850 -15.61 -38.11 2.09
C LEU A 850 -15.38 -39.42 1.33
N VAL A 851 -15.65 -39.43 0.02
CA VAL A 851 -15.37 -40.60 -0.83
C VAL A 851 -13.87 -40.84 -0.94
N ASP A 852 -13.06 -39.80 -1.15
CA ASP A 852 -11.61 -39.91 -1.26
C ASP A 852 -10.97 -40.43 0.04
N ILE A 853 -11.43 -39.96 1.20
CA ILE A 853 -10.99 -40.43 2.52
C ILE A 853 -11.26 -41.93 2.68
N ARG A 854 -12.47 -42.39 2.32
CA ARG A 854 -12.83 -43.82 2.38
C ARG A 854 -11.99 -44.67 1.42
N GLN A 855 -11.70 -44.14 0.23
CA GLN A 855 -10.95 -44.86 -0.80
C GLN A 855 -9.42 -44.83 -0.58
N ARG A 856 -8.92 -43.95 0.31
CA ARG A 856 -7.49 -43.71 0.58
C ARG A 856 -6.64 -43.53 -0.67
N ARG A 857 -7.21 -42.94 -1.73
CA ARG A 857 -6.53 -42.70 -3.00
C ARG A 857 -6.37 -41.19 -3.24
N PRO A 858 -5.14 -40.65 -3.27
CA PRO A 858 -4.92 -39.25 -3.55
C PRO A 858 -5.31 -38.94 -5.01
N ARG A 859 -6.16 -37.91 -5.19
CA ARG A 859 -6.63 -37.44 -6.50
C ARG A 859 -6.06 -36.06 -6.80
N PRO A 860 -5.93 -35.67 -8.09
CA PRO A 860 -5.46 -34.34 -8.44
C PRO A 860 -6.42 -33.24 -7.96
N ILE A 861 -5.85 -32.07 -7.63
CA ILE A 861 -6.61 -30.84 -7.42
C ILE A 861 -7.22 -30.42 -8.78
N PRO A 862 -8.51 -30.05 -8.86
CA PRO A 862 -9.12 -29.63 -10.11
C PRO A 862 -8.37 -28.42 -10.72
N PRO A 863 -7.95 -28.48 -11.99
CA PRO A 863 -7.26 -27.36 -12.64
C PRO A 863 -8.20 -26.16 -12.81
N PRO A 864 -7.67 -24.92 -12.89
CA PRO A 864 -8.48 -23.73 -13.11
C PRO A 864 -9.27 -23.81 -14.42
N PRO A 865 -10.50 -23.25 -14.48
CA PRO A 865 -11.29 -23.20 -15.71
C PRO A 865 -10.62 -22.26 -16.72
N PRO A 866 -10.79 -22.44 -18.03
CA PRO A 866 -10.20 -21.53 -19.03
C PRO A 866 -10.56 -20.06 -18.71
N PRO A 867 -9.67 -19.09 -18.89
CA PRO A 867 -10.00 -17.69 -18.60
C PRO A 867 -11.02 -17.11 -19.60
N PHE A 868 -11.00 -17.62 -20.84
CA PHE A 868 -11.86 -17.18 -21.93
C PHE A 868 -12.47 -18.38 -22.68
N GLN A 869 -13.66 -18.18 -23.24
CA GLN A 869 -14.28 -19.05 -24.24
C GLN A 869 -14.41 -18.30 -25.56
N THR A 870 -14.06 -18.95 -26.67
CA THR A 870 -14.34 -18.44 -28.00
C THR A 870 -15.81 -18.66 -28.35
N PHE A 871 -16.38 -17.77 -29.14
CA PHE A 871 -17.71 -17.91 -29.70
C PHE A 871 -17.74 -17.41 -31.14
N TRP A 872 -18.64 -18.00 -31.91
CA TRP A 872 -19.00 -17.56 -33.24
C TRP A 872 -20.41 -16.98 -33.19
N ALA A 873 -20.59 -15.75 -33.66
CA ALA A 873 -21.89 -15.10 -33.74
C ALA A 873 -22.17 -14.60 -35.15
N LEU A 874 -23.38 -14.83 -35.65
CA LEU A 874 -23.85 -14.19 -36.88
C LEU A 874 -24.05 -12.68 -36.64
N GLY A 875 -23.50 -11.87 -37.52
CA GLY A 875 -23.71 -10.42 -37.51
C GLY A 875 -25.20 -10.08 -37.65
N LYS A 876 -25.68 -9.05 -36.93
CA LYS A 876 -27.09 -8.63 -36.94
C LYS A 876 -27.56 -7.98 -38.25
N SER A 877 -26.72 -7.87 -39.28
CA SER A 877 -27.13 -7.38 -40.61
C SER A 877 -26.58 -8.27 -41.72
N LEU A 878 -27.29 -8.32 -42.85
CA LEU A 878 -26.95 -9.08 -44.07
C LEU A 878 -25.57 -8.74 -44.67
N GLN A 879 -24.88 -7.72 -44.17
CA GLN A 879 -23.60 -7.23 -44.69
C GLN A 879 -22.39 -7.43 -43.75
N LYS A 880 -22.53 -8.09 -42.59
CA LYS A 880 -21.38 -8.38 -41.70
C LYS A 880 -21.11 -9.89 -41.57
N PRO A 881 -19.87 -10.36 -41.78
CA PRO A 881 -19.52 -11.78 -41.69
C PRO A 881 -19.60 -12.29 -40.25
N VAL A 882 -19.49 -13.61 -40.09
CA VAL A 882 -19.46 -14.31 -38.81
C VAL A 882 -18.39 -13.67 -37.90
N ILE A 883 -18.81 -13.19 -36.73
CA ILE A 883 -17.94 -12.59 -35.74
C ILE A 883 -17.35 -13.73 -34.90
N HIS A 884 -16.06 -13.99 -35.07
CA HIS A 884 -15.28 -14.75 -34.11
C HIS A 884 -14.88 -13.82 -32.97
N GLY A 885 -15.30 -14.13 -31.75
CA GLY A 885 -14.98 -13.32 -30.57
C GLY A 885 -14.56 -14.18 -29.39
N SER A 886 -13.83 -13.58 -28.46
CA SER A 886 -13.53 -14.19 -27.16
C SER A 886 -14.34 -13.48 -26.07
N ARG A 887 -14.91 -14.24 -25.14
CA ARG A 887 -15.57 -13.70 -23.94
C ARG A 887 -15.06 -14.43 -22.71
N ARG A 888 -15.13 -13.79 -21.53
CA ARG A 888 -14.76 -14.45 -20.27
C ARG A 888 -15.54 -15.76 -20.10
N TYR A 889 -14.85 -16.76 -19.57
CA TYR A 889 -15.48 -18.03 -19.25
C TYR A 889 -16.55 -17.83 -18.16
N PRO A 890 -17.70 -18.53 -18.20
CA PRO A 890 -18.80 -18.28 -17.25
C PRO A 890 -18.45 -18.69 -15.82
N VAL A 891 -17.46 -19.57 -15.65
CA VAL A 891 -16.88 -19.97 -14.36
C VAL A 891 -15.57 -19.22 -14.19
N LEU A 892 -15.50 -18.38 -13.17
CA LEU A 892 -14.30 -17.65 -12.79
C LEU A 892 -13.40 -18.49 -11.89
N PHE A 893 -12.12 -18.15 -11.90
CA PHE A 893 -11.10 -18.69 -11.02
C PHE A 893 -10.83 -17.67 -9.90
N ASP A 894 -11.01 -18.06 -8.64
CA ASP A 894 -10.77 -17.21 -7.47
C ASP A 894 -9.29 -17.28 -7.07
N TRP A 895 -8.46 -16.50 -7.74
CA TRP A 895 -7.01 -16.52 -7.54
C TRP A 895 -6.57 -16.04 -6.16
N ASN A 896 -7.37 -15.20 -5.47
CA ASN A 896 -7.03 -14.70 -4.13
C ASN A 896 -7.10 -15.83 -3.10
N ARG A 897 -8.18 -16.64 -3.15
CA ARG A 897 -8.31 -17.82 -2.30
C ARG A 897 -7.20 -18.83 -2.56
N VAL A 898 -6.88 -19.10 -3.83
CA VAL A 898 -5.80 -20.03 -4.19
C VAL A 898 -4.44 -19.55 -3.68
N GLU A 899 -4.16 -18.24 -3.74
CA GLU A 899 -2.93 -17.67 -3.19
C GLU A 899 -2.77 -18.01 -1.70
N VAL A 900 -3.83 -17.80 -0.91
CA VAL A 900 -3.84 -18.08 0.53
C VAL A 900 -3.65 -19.58 0.81
N LEU A 901 -4.39 -20.44 0.11
CA LEU A 901 -4.33 -21.89 0.29
C LEU A 901 -2.99 -22.49 -0.12
N LEU A 902 -2.39 -22.01 -1.22
CA LEU A 902 -1.08 -22.45 -1.68
C LEU A 902 0.02 -22.13 -0.66
N LYS A 903 -0.03 -20.95 -0.01
CA LYS A 903 0.89 -20.56 1.07
C LYS A 903 0.78 -21.47 2.30
N ALA A 904 -0.40 -22.03 2.56
CA ALA A 904 -0.65 -22.89 3.71
C ALA A 904 -0.12 -24.32 3.56
N LEU A 905 0.22 -24.77 2.34
CA LEU A 905 0.65 -26.16 2.08
C LEU A 905 2.01 -26.48 2.72
N PRO A 906 2.16 -27.61 3.45
CA PRO A 906 3.43 -28.01 4.05
C PRO A 906 4.36 -28.67 3.04
N LEU A 907 5.06 -27.84 2.26
CA LEU A 907 5.90 -28.29 1.14
C LEU A 907 6.94 -29.36 1.50
N LYS A 908 7.57 -29.29 2.68
CA LYS A 908 8.57 -30.29 3.11
C LYS A 908 7.95 -31.69 3.21
N SER A 909 6.78 -31.81 3.84
CA SER A 909 6.07 -33.08 3.98
C SER A 909 5.51 -33.57 2.64
N LEU A 910 5.03 -32.66 1.79
CA LEU A 910 4.56 -33.00 0.44
C LEU A 910 5.69 -33.47 -0.47
N ALA A 911 6.89 -32.89 -0.36
CA ALA A 911 8.06 -33.27 -1.14
C ALA A 911 8.59 -34.67 -0.77
N SER A 912 8.43 -35.09 0.49
CA SER A 912 8.80 -36.44 0.91
C SER A 912 7.92 -37.57 0.33
N ASP A 913 6.74 -37.25 -0.21
CA ASP A 913 5.90 -38.18 -0.96
C ASP A 913 5.86 -37.78 -2.44
N LEU A 914 6.62 -38.49 -3.28
CA LEU A 914 6.70 -38.24 -4.72
C LEU A 914 5.35 -38.26 -5.44
N ARG A 915 4.36 -39.02 -4.93
CA ARG A 915 3.03 -39.06 -5.56
C ARG A 915 2.29 -37.74 -5.30
N LEU A 916 2.34 -37.22 -4.08
CA LEU A 916 1.71 -35.95 -3.73
C LEU A 916 2.43 -34.76 -4.38
N ALA A 917 3.77 -34.79 -4.39
CA ALA A 917 4.57 -33.78 -5.09
C ALA A 917 4.21 -33.67 -6.57
N ARG A 918 4.01 -34.80 -7.27
CA ARG A 918 3.54 -34.83 -8.67
C ARG A 918 2.14 -34.25 -8.82
N LEU A 919 1.19 -34.58 -7.94
CA LEU A 919 -0.17 -34.04 -8.01
C LEU A 919 -0.20 -32.52 -7.78
N LEU A 920 0.61 -32.01 -6.86
CA LEU A 920 0.77 -30.57 -6.66
C LEU A 920 1.43 -29.90 -7.87
N GLY A 921 2.47 -30.51 -8.44
CA GLY A 921 3.15 -30.02 -9.64
C GLY A 921 2.18 -29.86 -10.84
N LEU A 922 1.31 -30.83 -11.08
CA LEU A 922 0.27 -30.75 -12.12
C LEU A 922 -0.70 -29.59 -11.89
N TYR A 923 -1.05 -29.30 -10.64
CA TYR A 923 -1.92 -28.18 -10.33
C TYR A 923 -1.22 -26.84 -10.56
N LEU A 924 0.02 -26.69 -10.09
CA LEU A 924 0.83 -25.49 -10.31
C LEU A 924 1.02 -25.20 -11.81
N GLN A 925 1.28 -26.24 -12.62
CA GLN A 925 1.30 -26.15 -14.08
C GLN A 925 -0.04 -25.63 -14.65
N GLY A 926 -1.17 -26.16 -14.17
CA GLY A 926 -2.50 -25.69 -14.57
C GLY A 926 -2.73 -24.22 -14.28
N VAL A 927 -2.28 -23.73 -13.12
CA VAL A 927 -2.36 -22.31 -12.73
C VAL A 927 -1.44 -21.44 -13.60
N THR A 928 -0.21 -21.87 -13.87
CA THR A 928 0.72 -21.16 -14.76
C THR A 928 0.15 -21.04 -16.17
N ARG A 929 -0.39 -22.13 -16.73
CA ARG A 929 -1.04 -22.13 -18.05
C ARG A 929 -2.25 -21.20 -18.09
N TRP A 930 -3.06 -21.21 -17.03
CA TRP A 930 -4.20 -20.31 -16.92
C TRP A 930 -3.77 -18.84 -16.91
N ALA A 931 -2.73 -18.49 -16.15
CA ALA A 931 -2.22 -17.13 -16.07
C ALA A 931 -1.63 -16.63 -17.39
N LYS A 932 -0.93 -17.51 -18.13
CA LYS A 932 -0.48 -17.24 -19.50
C LYS A 932 -1.66 -16.89 -20.41
N LEU A 933 -2.66 -17.77 -20.49
CA LEU A 933 -3.86 -17.56 -21.31
C LEU A 933 -4.65 -16.30 -20.89
N TYR A 934 -4.62 -15.98 -19.60
CA TYR A 934 -5.22 -14.76 -19.06
C TYR A 934 -4.45 -13.50 -19.50
N SER A 935 -3.11 -13.53 -19.46
CA SER A 935 -2.22 -12.45 -19.89
C SER A 935 -2.33 -12.15 -21.39
N GLU A 936 -2.21 -13.18 -22.22
CA GLU A 936 -2.15 -13.04 -23.68
C GLU A 936 -3.41 -12.42 -24.28
N ARG A 937 -4.59 -12.73 -23.72
CA ARG A 937 -5.88 -12.22 -24.18
C ARG A 937 -6.46 -11.11 -23.32
N GLY A 938 -5.91 -10.89 -22.12
CA GLY A 938 -6.30 -9.80 -21.22
C GLY A 938 -5.81 -8.44 -21.67
N ARG A 939 -4.71 -8.38 -22.45
CA ARG A 939 -4.12 -7.13 -22.95
C ARG A 939 -5.05 -6.29 -23.86
N GLU A 940 -6.07 -6.89 -24.47
CA GLU A 940 -7.00 -6.19 -25.37
C GLU A 940 -8.15 -5.44 -24.66
N ARG A 941 -8.31 -5.55 -23.33
CA ARG A 941 -9.38 -4.87 -22.57
C ARG A 941 -8.91 -4.40 -21.19
N HIS A 942 -9.55 -3.34 -20.68
CA HIS A 942 -9.34 -2.60 -19.41
C HIS A 942 -9.33 -3.42 -18.08
N ASP A 943 -8.80 -4.64 -18.06
CA ASP A 943 -8.68 -5.47 -16.86
C ASP A 943 -7.28 -5.28 -16.27
N GLN A 944 -7.11 -4.25 -15.44
CA GLN A 944 -5.83 -3.88 -14.82
C GLN A 944 -5.35 -4.89 -13.73
N GLN A 945 -6.04 -6.01 -13.54
CA GLN A 945 -5.82 -6.94 -12.43
C GLN A 945 -5.17 -8.25 -12.89
N TYR A 946 -3.96 -8.17 -13.44
CA TYR A 946 -3.14 -9.38 -13.57
C TYR A 946 -2.78 -9.90 -12.16
N PRO A 947 -2.92 -11.20 -11.86
CA PRO A 947 -2.74 -11.74 -10.51
C PRO A 947 -1.26 -11.92 -10.16
N PHE A 948 -0.49 -10.82 -10.15
CA PHE A 948 0.95 -10.81 -9.89
C PHE A 948 1.32 -11.52 -8.59
N LYS A 949 0.53 -11.34 -7.53
CA LYS A 949 0.77 -11.96 -6.22
C LYS A 949 0.64 -13.49 -6.27
N LEU A 950 -0.38 -14.01 -6.96
CA LEU A 950 -0.53 -15.45 -7.16
C LEU A 950 0.65 -16.01 -7.96
N MET A 951 1.09 -15.32 -9.02
CA MET A 951 2.19 -15.79 -9.86
C MET A 951 3.54 -15.80 -9.14
N ASP A 952 3.81 -14.80 -8.31
CA ASP A 952 4.98 -14.80 -7.41
C ASP A 952 4.96 -16.01 -6.46
N VAL A 953 3.81 -16.32 -5.86
CA VAL A 953 3.63 -17.48 -4.97
C VAL A 953 3.83 -18.78 -5.72
N VAL A 954 3.20 -18.93 -6.90
CA VAL A 954 3.35 -20.13 -7.74
C VAL A 954 4.81 -20.35 -8.14
N GLY A 955 5.52 -19.29 -8.56
CA GLY A 955 6.95 -19.36 -8.90
C GLY A 955 7.80 -19.82 -7.71
N LYS A 956 7.64 -19.18 -6.55
CA LYS A 956 8.36 -19.54 -5.32
C LYS A 956 8.08 -20.98 -4.86
N LEU A 957 6.81 -21.40 -4.89
CA LEU A 957 6.43 -22.75 -4.47
C LEU A 957 6.95 -23.81 -5.46
N THR A 958 6.93 -23.52 -6.76
CA THR A 958 7.45 -24.43 -7.80
C THR A 958 8.94 -24.67 -7.60
N GLY A 959 9.74 -23.60 -7.45
CA GLY A 959 11.17 -23.71 -7.19
C GLY A 959 11.50 -24.43 -5.87
N ARG A 960 10.78 -24.09 -4.78
CA ARG A 960 10.98 -24.75 -3.48
C ARG A 960 10.58 -26.22 -3.50
N LEU A 961 9.49 -26.58 -4.18
CA LEU A 961 9.06 -27.97 -4.33
C LEU A 961 10.10 -28.78 -5.11
N ALA A 962 10.63 -28.24 -6.22
CA ALA A 962 11.68 -28.89 -6.98
C ALA A 962 12.93 -29.15 -6.13
N PHE A 963 13.41 -28.13 -5.40
CA PHE A 963 14.55 -28.27 -4.50
C PHE A 963 14.32 -29.36 -3.44
N LEU A 964 13.19 -29.31 -2.73
CA LEU A 964 12.89 -30.24 -1.65
C LEU A 964 12.69 -31.68 -2.13
N VAL A 965 12.12 -31.90 -3.32
CA VAL A 965 11.99 -33.24 -3.92
C VAL A 965 13.35 -33.84 -4.24
N SER A 966 14.29 -33.00 -4.70
CA SER A 966 15.66 -33.39 -5.01
C SER A 966 16.44 -33.78 -3.77
N ASP A 967 16.30 -32.99 -2.71
CA ASP A 967 16.95 -33.22 -1.42
C ASP A 967 16.40 -34.49 -0.75
N ALA A 968 15.08 -34.69 -0.79
CA ALA A 968 14.44 -35.88 -0.23
C ALA A 968 14.69 -37.16 -1.06
N ASN A 969 15.03 -37.03 -2.34
CA ASN A 969 15.34 -38.16 -3.21
C ASN A 969 16.46 -37.82 -4.21
N PRO A 970 17.75 -38.00 -3.84
CA PRO A 970 18.89 -37.61 -4.66
C PRO A 970 18.98 -38.33 -6.02
N SER A 971 18.26 -39.45 -6.17
CA SER A 971 18.16 -40.20 -7.43
C SER A 971 17.03 -39.72 -8.35
N ALA A 972 16.13 -38.89 -7.82
CA ALA A 972 15.14 -38.19 -8.63
C ALA A 972 15.82 -36.98 -9.27
N GLU A 973 15.84 -36.92 -10.60
CA GLU A 973 16.19 -35.66 -11.27
C GLU A 973 15.21 -34.58 -10.79
N PRO A 974 15.70 -33.49 -10.14
CA PRO A 974 14.89 -32.41 -9.56
C PRO A 974 13.73 -31.95 -10.44
N TRP A 975 14.04 -31.94 -11.73
CA TRP A 975 13.27 -31.36 -12.80
C TRP A 975 12.28 -32.37 -13.40
N ARG A 976 12.46 -33.69 -13.23
CA ARG A 976 11.60 -34.71 -13.88
C ARG A 976 10.17 -34.79 -13.37
N VAL A 977 9.92 -34.35 -12.14
CA VAL A 977 8.54 -34.13 -11.66
C VAL A 977 7.85 -33.03 -12.47
N PHE A 978 8.64 -32.17 -13.11
CA PHE A 978 8.21 -31.07 -13.96
C PHE A 978 8.47 -31.32 -15.46
N THR A 979 9.44 -32.14 -15.92
CA THR A 979 9.78 -32.29 -17.36
C THR A 979 8.79 -33.07 -18.21
N ALA A 980 7.69 -33.58 -17.65
CA ALA A 980 6.48 -33.84 -18.46
C ALA A 980 5.88 -32.55 -19.07
N LEU A 981 6.42 -31.38 -18.71
CA LEU A 981 6.21 -30.08 -19.31
C LEU A 981 6.95 -29.89 -20.66
N GLU A 982 7.96 -30.68 -21.00
CA GLU A 982 8.77 -30.44 -22.22
C GLU A 982 8.18 -31.03 -23.50
N GLU A 983 7.31 -32.05 -23.42
CA GLU A 983 6.94 -32.83 -24.62
C GLU A 983 5.71 -32.33 -25.40
N ARG A 984 5.04 -31.24 -25.00
CA ARG A 984 4.06 -30.56 -25.88
C ARG A 984 4.07 -29.05 -25.68
N ASP A 985 4.52 -28.39 -26.74
CA ASP A 985 4.42 -26.97 -27.08
C ASP A 985 5.51 -26.05 -26.50
N HIS A 986 6.04 -25.17 -27.38
CA HIS A 986 6.90 -24.02 -27.09
C HIS A 986 6.20 -23.04 -26.10
N GLU A 987 6.06 -23.42 -24.83
CA GLU A 987 5.32 -22.65 -23.82
C GLU A 987 6.17 -22.30 -22.56
N PHE A 988 7.47 -22.01 -22.71
CA PHE A 988 8.36 -21.71 -21.56
C PHE A 988 8.93 -20.28 -21.45
N GLU A 989 8.47 -19.31 -22.24
CA GLU A 989 8.99 -17.93 -22.13
C GLU A 989 8.54 -17.22 -20.83
N LEU A 990 7.39 -17.56 -20.23
CA LEU A 990 6.85 -16.75 -19.11
C LEU A 990 7.41 -17.09 -17.71
N VAL A 991 8.05 -18.25 -17.54
CA VAL A 991 8.70 -18.65 -16.27
C VAL A 991 10.21 -18.45 -16.34
N GLY A 992 10.81 -18.61 -17.53
CA GLY A 992 12.19 -18.21 -17.81
C GLY A 992 12.39 -16.72 -17.53
N ASP A 993 11.53 -15.85 -18.06
CA ASP A 993 11.63 -14.39 -17.85
C ASP A 993 11.41 -13.96 -16.38
N PHE A 994 10.72 -14.78 -15.58
CA PHE A 994 10.51 -14.49 -14.16
C PHE A 994 11.65 -15.01 -13.26
N LEU A 995 12.39 -16.03 -13.71
CA LEU A 995 13.55 -16.59 -13.01
C LEU A 995 14.89 -16.03 -13.52
N GLU A 996 14.96 -15.50 -14.73
CA GLU A 996 16.14 -14.86 -15.35
C GLU A 996 16.27 -13.37 -15.01
N GLY A 997 15.59 -12.92 -13.95
CA GLY A 997 15.81 -11.61 -13.31
C GLY A 997 17.17 -11.47 -12.60
N ASN A 998 18.23 -12.08 -13.12
CA ASN A 998 19.62 -11.78 -12.77
C ASN A 998 20.42 -11.45 -14.04
N PRO A 999 21.18 -10.35 -14.08
CA PRO A 999 22.18 -10.15 -15.12
C PRO A 999 23.20 -11.28 -15.00
N ARG A 1000 23.43 -11.99 -16.11
CA ARG A 1000 24.41 -13.08 -16.23
C ARG A 1000 25.67 -12.80 -15.39
N PRO A 1001 26.09 -13.68 -14.47
CA PRO A 1001 27.48 -13.69 -14.03
C PRO A 1001 28.37 -14.06 -15.23
N PRO A 1002 29.59 -13.50 -15.35
CA PRO A 1002 30.50 -13.89 -16.40
C PRO A 1002 30.80 -15.38 -16.27
N ARG A 1003 30.59 -16.13 -17.36
CA ARG A 1003 31.09 -17.50 -17.50
C ARG A 1003 32.59 -17.46 -17.19
N ARG A 1004 33.02 -18.21 -16.18
CA ARG A 1004 34.43 -18.60 -16.07
C ARG A 1004 34.77 -19.45 -17.30
N PRO A 1005 35.91 -19.22 -17.96
CA PRO A 1005 36.46 -20.20 -18.89
C PRO A 1005 37.06 -21.38 -18.09
N ASP A 1006 36.87 -22.58 -18.62
CA ASP A 1006 37.34 -23.83 -18.05
C ASP A 1006 38.86 -23.84 -17.78
N LEU A 1007 39.20 -24.20 -16.54
CA LEU A 1007 40.15 -25.25 -16.19
C LEU A 1007 39.50 -26.13 -15.13
#